data_AF-A0A0R3PG73-F1
#
_entry.id   AF-A0A0R3PG73-F1
#
_cell.length_a   1.000
_cell.length_b   1.000
_cell.length_c   1.000
_cell.angle_alpha   90.00
_cell.angle_beta   90.00
_cell.angle_gamma   90.00
#
_symmetry.space_group_name_H-M   'P 1'
#
loop_
_entity.id
_entity.type
_entity.pdbx_description
1 polymer ?
#
loop_
_entity_poly.entity_id
_entity_poly.type
_entity_poly.pdbx_seq_one_letter_code
_entity_poly.pdbx_strand_id
1 'polypeptide(L)'
;MGNTHGTSANGPIISVEDARAHISDEEYRRLKAAFSGFKKQFITYDEFCYHVLGGARIPEDMQRELFLFCSRNAETLSFENLLTALVGLCRIEQVQEHFIEECKGFASWGLRPPLLTIPMSDSYISFYEVMSYVTHLSVGEVMELEKVFATISDRSVCKLSKDRWDAALCGCFPRKFSDQLFRVFDENRDNQIDFRELVCGLSAMCRGPFPSRLSFLAKLWDEDCDAMLSDAELKEMYADLNVPEGDRAVAKSSGEKAAVADFATWANENEYSKEYYAMAMEIGHICLGLRPESHRVGFALVNSFEYRSKGLPLPQWSIVSSVWHNAWSRAASEGKPPPPVDNSAIKGAKADDGWSGKVACLSLESANLKVDLNPEDYIAVPPVLWRAWLRWHGSAQSVDGQFTRKRLGGEFFPDGKESLELYPMDILLLGHDKKKTKDIDGIQQLSPWACAQVSRSCTVDELLQLCRNELRLGDGDARLWLVGDEGNTLLDDGKRTLHELTVKGKRVNKFLLELRDSNGVWPEELRASLTGTQISSLACTTGRPGAVGLVNSGNFCYRNAAIQCLARVSPLTEYLLNEAILNALKRGDANNNASFATTLEYSKLLKEMWSTKNKNISPNRFNEAVRFAEQFDDGEQHDCQEFVSFLIERFHTCVAKMENQNSITDGGRSHESGESGSNEASCGKDEASDAGKTDEEKAEKAWEDYIRDNNSLVTSLFSGQLRSRLICRKCKSASSVFEVFTSLSLPIGFENVELYQITVVRRDGSVPRRYGFRLPRECTVGTFKGLVAEASGVSRDALTVQCLSKRGCFMNPSNAEDGIALSSVPPGARLYALQLPEDTPDWRVAIHRKLQYNYEPYFLGATGGFIVTQFGLPLIVPCPPDITGKQLYEDVMVQMRRFMDTSSPTISSRAHDPSEDISFGYPFSLCLADESWEWCGQCPPLRFCRGCLIKPDSSLANIPENCGIAVDWLPIALYLKYNHSQELACEDDDSVAETWSRHFAPSSLEHCLERFSCPETLDALIHCDKCNEKTKRDKVMTIWKLPRYLIIHLKRFEFLRYEKRMGKCKRVITFPLKQFDPASFVDGKGERSKYECIAIANHYGQLSSGHFVAYARGSGDKWLLLNDCSVKVSVLLFFVHD
;
A
#
# COMPACT_ATOMS: atom_id res chain seq x y z
N MET A 1 45.15 6.88 -75.76
CA MET A 1 45.71 7.80 -74.75
C MET A 1 45.62 7.09 -73.41
N GLY A 2 46.75 7.01 -72.70
CA GLY A 2 47.03 5.94 -71.74
C GLY A 2 46.15 5.93 -70.49
N ASN A 3 45.80 4.72 -70.05
CA ASN A 3 45.41 4.42 -68.68
C ASN A 3 46.48 3.49 -68.09
N THR A 4 47.36 4.08 -67.29
CA THR A 4 48.33 3.36 -66.47
C THR A 4 47.70 3.00 -65.13
N HIS A 5 47.92 1.76 -64.71
CA HIS A 5 47.63 1.20 -63.40
C HIS A 5 47.98 2.13 -62.23
N GLY A 6 47.01 2.34 -61.34
CA GLY A 6 47.19 2.75 -59.95
C GLY A 6 46.34 1.83 -59.08
N THR A 7 46.99 1.07 -58.21
CA THR A 7 46.40 0.26 -57.14
C THR A 7 45.50 1.12 -56.24
N SER A 8 44.19 0.89 -56.24
CA SER A 8 43.29 1.49 -55.24
C SER A 8 43.31 0.65 -53.96
N ALA A 9 44.19 1.02 -53.05
CA ALA A 9 43.99 0.81 -51.62
C ALA A 9 42.77 1.63 -51.14
N ASN A 10 42.03 1.12 -50.15
CA ASN A 10 41.01 1.80 -49.33
C ASN A 10 39.62 2.07 -49.97
N GLY A 11 38.65 1.19 -49.70
CA GLY A 11 37.21 1.52 -49.60
C GLY A 11 36.79 1.70 -48.12
N PRO A 12 35.69 2.41 -47.80
CA PRO A 12 35.51 3.02 -46.48
C PRO A 12 35.12 2.00 -45.41
N ILE A 13 36.03 1.78 -44.45
CA ILE A 13 35.56 1.73 -43.07
C ILE A 13 35.04 3.14 -42.80
N ILE A 14 33.75 3.23 -42.48
CA ILE A 14 32.96 4.47 -42.32
C ILE A 14 33.72 5.63 -41.68
N SER A 15 33.28 6.87 -41.96
CA SER A 15 33.87 8.04 -41.31
C SER A 15 33.65 7.99 -39.79
N VAL A 16 34.47 8.72 -39.03
CA VAL A 16 34.28 8.85 -37.59
C VAL A 16 32.94 9.53 -37.30
N GLU A 17 32.51 10.49 -38.13
CA GLU A 17 31.21 11.14 -38.03
C GLU A 17 30.03 10.19 -38.29
N ASP A 18 30.17 9.23 -39.20
CA ASP A 18 29.16 8.20 -39.43
C ASP A 18 29.13 7.21 -38.27
N ALA A 19 30.29 6.74 -37.80
CA ALA A 19 30.41 5.85 -36.65
C ALA A 19 29.78 6.46 -35.39
N ARG A 20 30.22 7.69 -35.07
CA ARG A 20 29.39 8.85 -34.70
C ARG A 20 27.91 8.63 -34.39
N ALA A 21 27.14 8.70 -35.48
CA ALA A 21 25.69 8.73 -35.52
C ALA A 21 25.03 7.38 -35.20
N HIS A 22 25.79 6.29 -35.27
CA HIS A 22 25.29 4.93 -35.02
C HIS A 22 25.49 4.44 -33.57
N ILE A 23 26.06 5.27 -32.67
CA ILE A 23 26.23 4.97 -31.25
C ILE A 23 25.81 6.15 -30.35
N SER A 24 25.35 5.86 -29.14
CA SER A 24 24.99 6.87 -28.14
C SER A 24 26.21 7.60 -27.55
N ASP A 25 25.97 8.77 -26.96
CA ASP A 25 27.03 9.53 -26.27
C ASP A 25 27.62 8.81 -25.07
N GLU A 26 26.83 7.96 -24.40
CA GLU A 26 27.29 7.11 -23.31
C GLU A 26 28.24 6.01 -23.83
N GLU A 27 27.86 5.32 -24.90
CA GLU A 27 28.68 4.27 -25.53
C GLU A 27 30.03 4.82 -26.00
N TYR A 28 30.04 5.99 -26.63
CA TYR A 28 31.29 6.61 -27.05
C TYR A 28 32.16 7.04 -25.87
N ARG A 29 31.57 7.69 -24.84
CA ARG A 29 32.35 8.10 -23.66
C ARG A 29 33.00 6.90 -22.99
N ARG A 30 32.30 5.76 -22.90
CA ARG A 30 32.83 4.50 -22.36
C ARG A 30 33.93 3.92 -23.24
N LEU A 31 33.72 3.78 -24.54
CA LEU A 31 34.73 3.25 -25.46
C LEU A 31 35.99 4.12 -25.45
N LYS A 32 35.81 5.45 -25.42
CA LYS A 32 36.90 6.41 -25.31
C LYS A 32 37.63 6.32 -23.98
N ALA A 33 36.92 6.16 -22.87
CA ALA A 33 37.52 5.96 -21.55
C ALA A 33 38.31 4.64 -21.49
N ALA A 34 37.75 3.55 -22.02
CA ALA A 34 38.38 2.25 -22.09
C ALA A 34 39.68 2.28 -22.93
N PHE A 35 39.65 2.95 -24.09
CA PHE A 35 40.85 3.16 -24.91
C PHE A 35 41.85 4.14 -24.29
N SER A 36 41.37 5.15 -23.56
CA SER A 36 42.25 6.09 -22.85
C SER A 36 42.99 5.42 -21.68
N GLY A 37 42.46 4.31 -21.16
CA GLY A 37 43.08 3.51 -20.09
C GLY A 37 44.47 2.97 -20.41
N PHE A 38 44.81 2.83 -21.70
CA PHE A 38 46.15 2.42 -22.15
C PHE A 38 47.22 3.49 -21.94
N LYS A 39 46.82 4.75 -21.67
CA LYS A 39 47.71 5.91 -21.61
C LYS A 39 48.61 6.06 -22.86
N LYS A 40 48.14 5.56 -24.00
CA LYS A 40 48.81 5.56 -25.31
C LYS A 40 47.83 6.01 -26.40
N GLN A 41 48.35 6.61 -27.47
CA GLN A 41 47.53 7.06 -28.61
C GLN A 41 47.20 5.92 -29.60
N PHE A 42 47.99 4.84 -29.59
CA PHE A 42 47.85 3.70 -30.48
C PHE A 42 48.12 2.40 -29.71
N ILE A 43 47.52 1.30 -30.16
CA ILE A 43 47.77 -0.05 -29.64
C ILE A 43 48.38 -0.96 -30.72
N THR A 44 49.26 -1.87 -30.30
CA THR A 44 49.94 -2.85 -31.17
C THR A 44 49.06 -4.07 -31.48
N TYR A 45 49.51 -4.94 -32.39
CA TYR A 45 48.84 -6.22 -32.68
C TYR A 45 48.70 -7.09 -31.43
N ASP A 46 49.75 -7.23 -30.63
CA ASP A 46 49.72 -8.03 -29.40
C ASP A 46 48.75 -7.45 -28.38
N GLU A 47 48.75 -6.12 -28.24
CA GLU A 47 47.79 -5.42 -27.38
C GLU A 47 46.35 -5.55 -27.90
N PHE A 48 46.12 -5.52 -29.22
CA PHE A 48 44.80 -5.78 -29.80
C PHE A 48 44.34 -7.22 -29.55
N CYS A 49 45.21 -8.20 -29.76
CA CYS A 49 44.89 -9.60 -29.52
C CYS A 49 44.59 -9.87 -28.03
N TYR A 50 45.35 -9.26 -27.13
CA TYR A 50 45.16 -9.44 -25.69
C TYR A 50 43.98 -8.63 -25.13
N HIS A 51 43.85 -7.35 -25.52
CA HIS A 51 42.89 -6.42 -24.91
C HIS A 51 41.55 -6.33 -25.65
N VAL A 52 41.50 -6.63 -26.96
CA VAL A 52 40.27 -6.55 -27.77
C VAL A 52 39.74 -7.93 -28.11
N LEU A 53 40.62 -8.87 -28.52
CA LEU A 53 40.20 -10.23 -28.89
C LEU A 53 40.24 -11.24 -27.74
N GLY A 54 40.91 -10.92 -26.62
CA GLY A 54 41.45 -11.81 -25.59
C GLY A 54 40.49 -12.83 -24.95
N GLY A 55 40.01 -13.80 -25.72
CA GLY A 55 39.06 -14.82 -25.32
C GLY A 55 38.39 -15.54 -26.50
N ALA A 56 38.39 -14.93 -27.70
CA ALA A 56 37.88 -15.56 -28.90
C ALA A 56 38.87 -16.64 -29.40
N ARG A 57 38.40 -17.87 -29.68
CA ARG A 57 39.21 -18.95 -30.26
C ARG A 57 39.42 -18.73 -31.76
N ILE A 58 40.00 -17.60 -32.13
CA ILE A 58 40.28 -17.24 -33.52
C ILE A 58 41.71 -17.74 -33.86
N PRO A 59 41.90 -18.47 -34.98
CA PRO A 59 43.24 -18.83 -35.46
C PRO A 59 44.17 -17.60 -35.63
N GLU A 60 45.47 -17.75 -35.35
CA GLU A 60 46.43 -16.63 -35.32
C GLU A 60 46.52 -15.88 -36.66
N ASP A 61 46.43 -16.62 -37.77
CA ASP A 61 46.35 -16.09 -39.13
C ASP A 61 45.12 -15.20 -39.35
N MET A 62 43.96 -15.61 -38.83
CA MET A 62 42.70 -14.85 -38.90
C MET A 62 42.69 -13.64 -37.95
N GLN A 63 43.33 -13.73 -36.78
CA GLN A 63 43.51 -12.58 -35.88
C GLN A 63 44.30 -11.46 -36.56
N ARG A 64 45.30 -11.84 -37.37
CA ARG A 64 46.16 -10.89 -38.09
C ARG A 64 45.43 -10.21 -39.24
N GLU A 65 44.61 -10.94 -39.99
CA GLU A 65 43.72 -10.36 -41.01
C GLU A 65 42.73 -9.37 -40.38
N LEU A 66 42.12 -9.71 -39.25
CA LEU A 66 41.19 -8.84 -38.54
C LEU A 66 41.88 -7.56 -38.02
N PHE A 67 43.09 -7.67 -37.48
CA PHE A 67 43.86 -6.50 -37.05
C PHE A 67 44.19 -5.57 -38.22
N LEU A 68 44.65 -6.12 -39.35
CA LEU A 68 44.97 -5.33 -40.55
C LEU A 68 43.73 -4.67 -41.14
N PHE A 69 42.59 -5.35 -41.13
CA PHE A 69 41.31 -4.76 -41.49
C PHE A 69 40.99 -3.58 -40.56
N CYS A 70 40.99 -3.79 -39.24
CA CYS A 70 40.68 -2.73 -38.28
C CYS A 70 41.68 -1.56 -38.31
N SER A 71 42.96 -1.82 -38.58
CA SER A 71 44.02 -0.81 -38.60
C SER A 71 44.15 -0.08 -39.94
N ARG A 72 43.41 -0.51 -40.97
CA ARG A 72 43.58 -0.05 -42.37
C ARG A 72 45.00 -0.33 -42.90
N ASN A 73 45.46 -1.56 -42.68
CA ASN A 73 46.81 -2.04 -43.00
C ASN A 73 47.96 -1.27 -42.31
N ALA A 74 47.68 -0.57 -41.21
CA ALA A 74 48.70 0.05 -40.38
C ALA A 74 49.28 -0.94 -39.36
N GLU A 75 50.53 -0.69 -38.94
CA GLU A 75 51.21 -1.49 -37.90
C GLU A 75 50.63 -1.25 -36.49
N THR A 76 49.88 -0.18 -36.30
CA THR A 76 49.28 0.22 -35.02
C THR A 76 47.84 0.69 -35.19
N LEU A 77 46.99 0.48 -34.20
CA LEU A 77 45.56 0.80 -34.23
C LEU A 77 45.25 2.04 -33.37
N SER A 78 44.66 3.08 -33.97
CA SER A 78 44.17 4.27 -33.27
C SER A 78 42.76 4.08 -32.72
N PHE A 79 42.33 4.96 -31.79
CA PHE A 79 40.95 4.95 -31.29
C PHE A 79 39.92 5.14 -32.41
N GLU A 80 40.19 6.04 -33.37
CA GLU A 80 39.29 6.33 -34.49
C GLU A 80 39.15 5.14 -35.44
N ASN A 81 40.26 4.46 -35.72
CA ASN A 81 40.24 3.24 -36.54
C ASN A 81 39.54 2.09 -35.81
N LEU A 82 39.79 1.92 -34.49
CA LEU A 82 39.07 0.93 -33.69
C LEU A 82 37.56 1.22 -33.63
N LEU A 83 37.18 2.47 -33.40
CA LEU A 83 35.77 2.90 -33.37
C LEU A 83 35.08 2.65 -34.72
N THR A 84 35.67 3.10 -35.82
CA THR A 84 35.08 2.96 -37.14
C THR A 84 35.03 1.50 -37.60
N ALA A 85 36.08 0.72 -37.33
CA ALA A 85 36.12 -0.69 -37.67
C ALA A 85 35.10 -1.51 -36.88
N LEU A 86 35.04 -1.30 -35.57
CA LEU A 86 34.02 -1.94 -34.76
C LEU A 86 32.62 -1.54 -35.29
N VAL A 87 32.30 -0.23 -35.41
CA VAL A 87 30.93 0.23 -35.74
C VAL A 87 30.51 -0.27 -37.12
N GLY A 88 31.41 -0.19 -38.11
CA GLY A 88 31.17 -0.74 -39.43
C GLY A 88 30.85 -2.23 -39.37
N LEU A 89 31.70 -3.03 -38.74
CA LEU A 89 31.51 -4.47 -38.62
C LEU A 89 30.25 -4.86 -37.85
N CYS A 90 29.75 -4.04 -36.92
CA CYS A 90 28.65 -4.46 -36.03
C CYS A 90 27.28 -3.85 -36.38
N ARG A 91 27.24 -2.69 -37.05
CA ARG A 91 26.00 -1.92 -37.27
C ARG A 91 25.65 -1.66 -38.73
N ILE A 92 26.57 -1.94 -39.65
CA ILE A 92 26.41 -1.55 -41.05
C ILE A 92 26.56 -2.80 -41.90
N GLU A 93 25.41 -3.34 -42.33
CA GLU A 93 25.30 -4.57 -43.13
C GLU A 93 26.22 -4.55 -44.36
N GLN A 94 26.34 -3.40 -45.04
CA GLN A 94 27.24 -3.21 -46.18
C GLN A 94 28.72 -3.43 -45.83
N VAL A 95 29.16 -3.02 -44.64
CA VAL A 95 30.53 -3.24 -44.17
C VAL A 95 30.73 -4.69 -43.71
N GLN A 96 29.68 -5.34 -43.19
CA GLN A 96 29.69 -6.77 -42.85
C GLN A 96 29.85 -7.65 -44.08
N GLU A 97 29.06 -7.38 -45.12
CA GLU A 97 29.13 -8.07 -46.40
C GLU A 97 30.53 -7.89 -47.01
N HIS A 98 31.04 -6.65 -47.03
CA HIS A 98 32.37 -6.35 -47.53
C HIS A 98 33.49 -7.06 -46.74
N PHE A 99 33.40 -7.08 -45.40
CA PHE A 99 34.35 -7.82 -44.56
C PHE A 99 34.33 -9.33 -44.85
N ILE A 100 33.15 -9.92 -45.02
CA ILE A 100 32.99 -11.34 -45.36
C ILE A 100 33.55 -11.64 -46.77
N GLU A 101 33.42 -10.69 -47.71
CA GLU A 101 33.99 -10.80 -49.06
C GLU A 101 35.51 -10.73 -49.09
N GLU A 102 36.13 -9.82 -48.31
CA GLU A 102 37.59 -9.68 -48.23
C GLU A 102 38.24 -10.77 -47.37
N CYS A 103 37.61 -11.14 -46.24
CA CYS A 103 38.13 -12.09 -45.27
C CYS A 103 37.39 -13.44 -45.35
N LYS A 104 37.46 -14.10 -46.53
CA LYS A 104 36.71 -15.34 -46.83
C LYS A 104 36.91 -16.48 -45.83
N GLY A 105 38.03 -16.49 -45.10
CA GLY A 105 38.30 -17.45 -44.01
C GLY A 105 37.24 -17.38 -42.89
N PHE A 106 36.73 -16.19 -42.56
CA PHE A 106 35.71 -16.00 -41.52
C PHE A 106 34.32 -16.51 -41.94
N ALA A 107 33.99 -16.46 -43.23
CA ALA A 107 32.73 -16.99 -43.76
C ALA A 107 32.58 -18.50 -43.51
N SER A 108 33.68 -19.25 -43.59
CA SER A 108 33.72 -20.70 -43.41
C SER A 108 33.55 -21.16 -41.96
N TRP A 109 33.75 -20.26 -40.99
CA TRP A 109 33.60 -20.52 -39.56
C TRP A 109 32.21 -20.18 -39.01
N GLY A 110 31.31 -19.65 -39.85
CA GLY A 110 29.97 -19.21 -39.41
C GLY A 110 29.99 -18.03 -38.44
N LEU A 111 31.13 -17.35 -38.29
CA LEU A 111 31.30 -16.21 -37.39
C LEU A 111 30.71 -14.95 -38.04
N ARG A 112 29.66 -14.39 -37.43
CA ARG A 112 29.19 -13.03 -37.71
C ARG A 112 29.94 -12.04 -36.79
N PRO A 113 30.11 -10.77 -37.17
CA PRO A 113 30.84 -9.81 -36.35
C PRO A 113 30.43 -9.68 -34.86
N PRO A 114 29.14 -9.80 -34.47
CA PRO A 114 28.74 -9.86 -33.06
C PRO A 114 29.30 -11.09 -32.30
N LEU A 115 29.50 -12.21 -32.99
CA LEU A 115 30.04 -13.47 -32.46
C LEU A 115 31.58 -13.46 -32.31
N LEU A 116 32.28 -12.46 -32.86
CA LEU A 116 33.73 -12.30 -32.69
C LEU A 116 34.11 -11.79 -31.29
N THR A 117 33.13 -11.27 -30.54
CA THR A 117 33.32 -10.69 -29.20
C THR A 117 32.61 -11.45 -28.08
N ILE A 118 31.85 -12.50 -28.41
CA ILE A 118 31.10 -13.34 -27.46
C ILE A 118 31.59 -14.79 -27.61
N PRO A 119 31.98 -15.51 -26.54
CA PRO A 119 32.31 -16.92 -26.63
C PRO A 119 31.13 -17.73 -27.20
N MET A 120 31.38 -18.60 -28.19
CA MET A 120 30.35 -19.44 -28.84
C MET A 120 29.60 -20.39 -27.89
N SER A 121 30.07 -20.58 -26.66
CA SER A 121 29.40 -21.38 -25.61
C SER A 121 28.17 -20.68 -24.99
N ASP A 122 27.98 -19.40 -25.26
CA ASP A 122 27.09 -18.52 -24.49
C ASP A 122 25.80 -18.16 -25.27
N SER A 123 25.23 -19.11 -26.03
CA SER A 123 23.90 -18.93 -26.62
C SER A 123 22.83 -19.04 -25.52
N TYR A 124 22.50 -17.92 -24.87
CA TYR A 124 21.55 -17.87 -23.77
C TYR A 124 20.08 -17.98 -24.26
N ILE A 125 19.35 -18.95 -23.72
CA ILE A 125 17.94 -19.26 -24.03
C ILE A 125 17.01 -18.37 -23.19
N SER A 126 15.97 -17.78 -23.80
CA SER A 126 14.96 -16.96 -23.10
C SER A 126 14.02 -17.81 -22.23
N PHE A 127 13.35 -17.20 -21.24
CA PHE A 127 12.38 -17.90 -20.39
C PHE A 127 11.32 -18.68 -21.21
N TYR A 128 10.75 -18.05 -22.24
CA TYR A 128 9.72 -18.68 -23.07
C TYR A 128 10.26 -19.85 -23.89
N GLU A 129 11.50 -19.76 -24.35
CA GLU A 129 12.17 -20.86 -25.04
C GLU A 129 12.49 -22.01 -24.08
N VAL A 130 12.92 -21.71 -22.83
CA VAL A 130 13.09 -22.73 -21.78
C VAL A 130 11.77 -23.43 -21.49
N MET A 131 10.69 -22.68 -21.30
CA MET A 131 9.35 -23.25 -21.07
C MET A 131 8.86 -24.06 -22.26
N SER A 132 9.08 -23.61 -23.49
CA SER A 132 8.72 -24.36 -24.69
C SER A 132 9.53 -25.64 -24.87
N TYR A 133 10.78 -25.66 -24.38
CA TYR A 133 11.63 -26.84 -24.40
C TYR A 133 11.13 -27.93 -23.45
N VAL A 134 10.76 -27.56 -22.21
CA VAL A 134 10.32 -28.51 -21.17
C VAL A 134 8.81 -28.84 -21.22
N THR A 135 8.04 -28.18 -22.08
CA THR A 135 6.60 -28.43 -22.22
C THR A 135 6.21 -28.85 -23.64
N HIS A 136 4.96 -29.29 -23.81
CA HIS A 136 4.38 -29.54 -25.14
C HIS A 136 3.88 -28.26 -25.82
N LEU A 137 4.20 -27.08 -25.27
CA LEU A 137 3.75 -25.79 -25.79
C LEU A 137 4.81 -25.15 -26.68
N SER A 138 4.36 -24.40 -27.68
CA SER A 138 5.24 -23.52 -28.46
C SER A 138 5.55 -22.23 -27.70
N VAL A 139 6.67 -21.56 -28.04
CA VAL A 139 7.02 -20.23 -27.49
C VAL A 139 5.85 -19.25 -27.59
N GLY A 140 5.17 -19.23 -28.74
CA GLY A 140 4.00 -18.38 -28.96
C GLY A 140 2.83 -18.67 -28.00
N GLU A 141 2.57 -19.94 -27.70
CA GLU A 141 1.53 -20.31 -26.72
C GLU A 141 1.90 -19.90 -25.30
N VAL A 142 3.16 -20.05 -24.89
CA VAL A 142 3.62 -19.60 -23.57
C VAL A 142 3.48 -18.07 -23.44
N MET A 143 3.85 -17.32 -24.47
CA MET A 143 3.68 -15.86 -24.47
C MET A 143 2.21 -15.42 -24.39
N GLU A 144 1.30 -16.11 -25.08
CA GLU A 144 -0.14 -15.81 -24.98
C GLU A 144 -0.71 -16.18 -23.60
N LEU A 145 -0.26 -17.29 -23.01
CA LEU A 145 -0.65 -17.67 -21.65
C LEU A 145 -0.18 -16.66 -20.61
N GLU A 146 0.99 -16.05 -20.77
CA GLU A 146 1.47 -15.01 -19.85
C GLU A 146 0.55 -13.79 -19.85
N LYS A 147 0.09 -13.38 -21.04
CA LYS A 147 -0.89 -12.29 -21.17
C LYS A 147 -2.17 -12.62 -20.41
N VAL A 148 -2.65 -13.87 -20.51
CA VAL A 148 -3.83 -14.32 -19.77
C VAL A 148 -3.54 -14.37 -18.27
N PHE A 149 -2.41 -14.94 -17.86
CA PHE A 149 -2.00 -15.03 -16.45
C PHE A 149 -1.93 -13.65 -15.78
N ALA A 150 -1.40 -12.65 -16.46
CA ALA A 150 -1.36 -11.27 -15.98
C ALA A 150 -2.76 -10.65 -15.76
N THR A 151 -3.80 -11.15 -16.44
CA THR A 151 -5.19 -10.68 -16.23
C THR A 151 -5.89 -11.36 -15.06
N ILE A 152 -5.48 -12.57 -14.69
CA ILE A 152 -6.12 -13.36 -13.63
C ILE A 152 -5.33 -13.35 -12.32
N SER A 153 -4.03 -13.07 -12.34
CA SER A 153 -3.15 -13.02 -11.17
C SER A 153 -3.26 -11.72 -10.36
N ASP A 154 -2.74 -11.75 -9.13
CA ASP A 154 -2.59 -10.55 -8.31
C ASP A 154 -1.42 -9.69 -8.84
N ARG A 155 -1.72 -8.45 -9.26
CA ARG A 155 -0.72 -7.52 -9.83
C ARG A 155 0.42 -7.18 -8.87
N SER A 156 0.23 -7.37 -7.56
CA SER A 156 1.25 -7.05 -6.55
C SER A 156 2.23 -8.20 -6.30
N VAL A 157 1.81 -9.45 -6.53
CA VAL A 157 2.59 -10.67 -6.22
C VAL A 157 2.97 -11.46 -7.46
N CYS A 158 2.36 -11.17 -8.63
CA CYS A 158 2.52 -11.93 -9.88
C CYS A 158 2.23 -13.43 -9.71
N LYS A 159 1.28 -13.76 -8.82
CA LYS A 159 0.82 -15.11 -8.52
C LYS A 159 -0.70 -15.18 -8.51
N LEU A 160 -1.25 -16.37 -8.74
CA LEU A 160 -2.67 -16.63 -8.78
C LEU A 160 -3.13 -17.26 -7.46
N SER A 161 -3.77 -16.45 -6.60
CA SER A 161 -4.35 -16.94 -5.35
C SER A 161 -5.62 -17.77 -5.59
N LYS A 162 -6.05 -18.52 -4.56
CA LYS A 162 -7.28 -19.31 -4.61
C LYS A 162 -8.52 -18.49 -4.97
N ASP A 163 -8.68 -17.30 -4.37
CA ASP A 163 -9.82 -16.42 -4.68
C ASP A 163 -9.83 -15.97 -6.14
N ARG A 164 -8.64 -15.70 -6.70
CA ARG A 164 -8.48 -15.30 -8.09
C ARG A 164 -8.70 -16.47 -9.05
N TRP A 165 -8.26 -17.67 -8.67
CA TRP A 165 -8.59 -18.90 -9.39
C TRP A 165 -10.10 -19.12 -9.47
N ASP A 166 -10.80 -19.04 -8.34
CA ASP A 166 -12.26 -19.22 -8.32
C ASP A 166 -12.99 -18.12 -9.11
N ALA A 167 -12.50 -16.88 -9.06
CA ALA A 167 -12.99 -15.80 -9.91
C ALA A 167 -12.73 -16.07 -11.41
N ALA A 168 -11.56 -16.63 -11.77
CA ALA A 168 -11.23 -17.00 -13.14
C ALA A 168 -12.14 -18.13 -13.68
N LEU A 169 -12.59 -19.03 -12.81
CA LEU A 169 -13.55 -20.09 -13.16
C LEU A 169 -15.02 -19.63 -13.17
N CYS A 170 -15.32 -18.45 -12.61
CA CYS A 170 -16.66 -17.84 -12.57
C CYS A 170 -17.75 -18.77 -12.00
N GLY A 171 -17.41 -19.65 -11.05
CA GLY A 171 -18.36 -20.58 -10.44
C GLY A 171 -19.03 -21.57 -11.40
N CYS A 172 -18.42 -21.83 -12.57
CA CYS A 172 -18.98 -22.72 -13.59
C CYS A 172 -18.76 -24.22 -13.30
N PHE A 173 -17.98 -24.54 -12.28
CA PHE A 173 -17.55 -25.90 -11.94
C PHE A 173 -17.84 -26.25 -10.47
N PRO A 174 -18.00 -27.54 -10.13
CA PRO A 174 -18.16 -27.97 -8.75
C PRO A 174 -16.97 -27.50 -7.89
N ARG A 175 -17.26 -26.96 -6.70
CA ARG A 175 -16.23 -26.41 -5.80
C ARG A 175 -15.15 -27.44 -5.45
N LYS A 176 -15.55 -28.67 -5.12
CA LYS A 176 -14.63 -29.77 -4.81
C LYS A 176 -13.62 -30.03 -5.95
N PHE A 177 -14.11 -30.08 -7.19
CA PHE A 177 -13.26 -30.26 -8.37
C PHE A 177 -12.32 -29.07 -8.61
N SER A 178 -12.81 -27.83 -8.45
CA SER A 178 -11.97 -26.62 -8.53
C SER A 178 -10.84 -26.63 -7.50
N ASP A 179 -11.15 -27.04 -6.27
CA ASP A 179 -10.20 -27.07 -5.16
C ASP A 179 -9.12 -28.15 -5.38
N GLN A 180 -9.52 -29.35 -5.81
CA GLN A 180 -8.59 -30.42 -6.19
C GLN A 180 -7.68 -30.00 -7.36
N LEU A 181 -8.26 -29.38 -8.40
CA LEU A 181 -7.47 -28.95 -9.56
C LEU A 181 -6.49 -27.81 -9.19
N PHE A 182 -6.91 -26.87 -8.35
CA PHE A 182 -6.00 -25.83 -7.83
C PHE A 182 -4.81 -26.47 -7.09
N ARG A 183 -5.06 -27.46 -6.23
CA ARG A 183 -4.02 -28.22 -5.51
C ARG A 183 -3.06 -28.94 -6.45
N VAL A 184 -3.55 -29.51 -7.54
CA VAL A 184 -2.71 -30.19 -8.54
C VAL A 184 -1.81 -29.21 -9.30
N PHE A 185 -2.27 -27.97 -9.50
CA PHE A 185 -1.47 -26.91 -10.13
C PHE A 185 -0.47 -26.26 -9.16
N ASP A 186 -0.80 -26.12 -7.88
CA ASP A 186 0.08 -25.62 -6.81
C ASP A 186 1.09 -26.70 -6.38
N GLU A 187 2.11 -26.92 -7.22
CA GLU A 187 3.13 -27.96 -7.01
C GLU A 187 3.90 -27.76 -5.70
N ASN A 188 4.17 -26.50 -5.33
CA ASN A 188 5.00 -26.17 -4.18
C ASN A 188 4.21 -26.03 -2.85
N ARG A 189 2.86 -26.10 -2.91
CA ARG A 189 1.92 -26.03 -1.78
C ARG A 189 1.99 -24.71 -1.00
N ASP A 190 2.28 -23.59 -1.66
CA ASP A 190 2.25 -22.26 -1.05
C ASP A 190 0.87 -21.58 -1.12
N ASN A 191 -0.15 -22.31 -1.58
CA ASN A 191 -1.53 -21.87 -1.78
C ASN A 191 -1.64 -20.74 -2.82
N GLN A 192 -0.69 -20.66 -3.75
CA GLN A 192 -0.68 -19.75 -4.89
C GLN A 192 -0.09 -20.46 -6.11
N ILE A 193 -0.67 -20.22 -7.29
CA ILE A 193 -0.14 -20.77 -8.54
C ILE A 193 0.72 -19.71 -9.22
N ASP A 194 1.99 -20.01 -9.47
CA ASP A 194 2.86 -19.17 -10.28
C ASP A 194 2.70 -19.44 -11.79
N PHE A 195 3.36 -18.63 -12.62
CA PHE A 195 3.23 -18.77 -14.07
C PHE A 195 3.82 -20.08 -14.62
N ARG A 196 4.91 -20.59 -14.01
CA ARG A 196 5.56 -21.85 -14.41
C ARG A 196 4.64 -23.03 -14.09
N GLU A 197 4.07 -23.06 -12.90
CA GLU A 197 3.10 -24.06 -12.45
C GLU A 197 1.87 -24.11 -13.37
N LEU A 198 1.32 -22.94 -13.73
CA LEU A 198 0.22 -22.85 -14.70
C LEU A 198 0.60 -23.47 -16.06
N VAL A 199 1.77 -23.10 -16.60
CA VAL A 199 2.24 -23.53 -17.92
C VAL A 199 2.50 -25.05 -17.94
N CYS A 200 3.14 -25.58 -16.91
CA CYS A 200 3.42 -27.01 -16.78
C CYS A 200 2.12 -27.82 -16.63
N GLY A 201 1.23 -27.39 -15.73
CA GLY A 201 -0.08 -28.02 -15.52
C GLY A 201 -0.92 -28.05 -16.79
N LEU A 202 -1.02 -26.92 -17.51
CA LEU A 202 -1.75 -26.85 -18.79
C LEU A 202 -1.13 -27.73 -19.88
N SER A 203 0.20 -27.80 -19.94
CA SER A 203 0.90 -28.68 -20.88
C SER A 203 0.54 -30.15 -20.65
N ALA A 204 0.65 -30.62 -19.41
CA ALA A 204 0.36 -32.01 -19.06
C ALA A 204 -1.13 -32.36 -19.22
N MET A 205 -2.02 -31.46 -18.79
CA MET A 205 -3.47 -31.64 -18.83
C MET A 205 -4.04 -31.61 -20.26
N CYS A 206 -3.61 -30.64 -21.09
CA CYS A 206 -4.27 -30.36 -22.38
C CYS A 206 -3.48 -30.77 -23.62
N ARG A 207 -2.14 -30.84 -23.55
CA ARG A 207 -1.26 -31.05 -24.73
C ARG A 207 -0.44 -32.33 -24.68
N GLY A 208 -0.29 -32.95 -23.52
CA GLY A 208 0.40 -34.23 -23.37
C GLY A 208 -0.19 -35.37 -24.21
N PRO A 209 0.49 -36.51 -24.36
CA PRO A 209 -0.11 -37.73 -24.92
C PRO A 209 -1.38 -38.11 -24.13
N PHE A 210 -2.38 -38.69 -24.82
CA PHE A 210 -3.69 -38.97 -24.18
C PHE A 210 -3.60 -39.78 -22.87
N PRO A 211 -2.80 -40.87 -22.76
CA PRO A 211 -2.62 -41.58 -21.49
C PRO A 211 -1.99 -40.72 -20.39
N SER A 212 -1.09 -39.79 -20.75
CA SER A 212 -0.46 -38.85 -19.81
C SER A 212 -1.46 -37.81 -19.29
N ARG A 213 -2.47 -37.43 -20.08
CA ARG A 213 -3.55 -36.53 -19.62
C ARG A 213 -4.45 -37.23 -18.59
N LEU A 214 -4.76 -38.51 -18.80
CA LEU A 214 -5.49 -39.32 -17.81
C LEU A 214 -4.66 -39.54 -16.54
N SER A 215 -3.35 -39.70 -16.70
CA SER A 215 -2.40 -39.74 -15.58
C SER A 215 -2.40 -38.43 -14.79
N PHE A 216 -2.41 -37.28 -15.47
CA PHE A 216 -2.57 -35.99 -14.81
C PHE A 216 -3.89 -35.89 -14.04
N LEU A 217 -5.00 -36.37 -14.62
CA LEU A 217 -6.31 -36.35 -13.97
C LEU A 217 -6.36 -37.19 -12.68
N ALA A 218 -5.61 -38.29 -12.61
CA ALA A 218 -5.52 -39.12 -11.41
C ALA A 218 -5.00 -38.34 -10.19
N LYS A 219 -4.15 -37.32 -10.41
CA LYS A 219 -3.57 -36.49 -9.34
C LYS A 219 -4.62 -35.74 -8.51
N LEU A 220 -5.85 -35.58 -9.02
CA LEU A 220 -6.96 -34.98 -8.28
C LEU A 220 -7.30 -35.72 -6.98
N TRP A 221 -6.99 -37.02 -6.92
CA TRP A 221 -7.25 -37.87 -5.76
C TRP A 221 -5.98 -38.29 -5.01
N ASP A 222 -4.80 -37.95 -5.51
CA ASP A 222 -3.51 -38.15 -4.83
C ASP A 222 -3.29 -36.99 -3.84
N GLU A 223 -3.75 -37.12 -2.61
CA GLU A 223 -3.70 -36.08 -1.58
C GLU A 223 -2.32 -36.01 -0.89
N ASP A 224 -1.64 -37.16 -0.76
CA ASP A 224 -0.30 -37.20 -0.17
C ASP A 224 0.83 -36.82 -1.15
N CYS A 225 0.52 -36.73 -2.46
CA CYS A 225 1.42 -36.41 -3.57
C CYS A 225 2.59 -37.38 -3.71
N ASP A 226 2.37 -38.66 -3.42
CA ASP A 226 3.36 -39.72 -3.62
C ASP A 226 3.33 -40.34 -5.03
N ALA A 227 2.49 -39.79 -5.92
CA ALA A 227 2.24 -40.26 -7.28
C ALA A 227 1.61 -41.67 -7.37
N MET A 228 0.99 -42.11 -6.27
CA MET A 228 0.25 -43.37 -6.16
C MET A 228 -1.12 -43.11 -5.52
N LEU A 229 -2.08 -44.00 -5.77
CA LEU A 229 -3.42 -43.94 -5.18
C LEU A 229 -3.58 -45.07 -4.16
N SER A 230 -3.76 -44.68 -2.91
CA SER A 230 -4.12 -45.57 -1.81
C SER A 230 -5.56 -46.08 -1.91
N ASP A 231 -5.92 -47.09 -1.12
CA ASP A 231 -7.29 -47.60 -1.07
C ASP A 231 -8.32 -46.55 -0.61
N ALA A 232 -7.91 -45.62 0.24
CA ALA A 232 -8.77 -44.52 0.68
C ALA A 232 -9.03 -43.54 -0.48
N GLU A 233 -7.99 -43.18 -1.23
CA GLU A 233 -8.07 -42.27 -2.38
C GLU A 233 -8.83 -42.88 -3.55
N LEU A 234 -8.61 -44.18 -3.84
CA LEU A 234 -9.40 -44.92 -4.84
C LEU A 234 -10.89 -44.95 -4.45
N LYS A 235 -11.21 -45.15 -3.17
CA LYS A 235 -12.61 -45.14 -2.70
C LYS A 235 -13.25 -43.78 -2.90
N GLU A 236 -12.53 -42.69 -2.63
CA GLU A 236 -13.00 -41.33 -2.87
C GLU A 236 -13.18 -41.06 -4.37
N MET A 237 -12.20 -41.45 -5.20
CA MET A 237 -12.28 -41.37 -6.65
C MET A 237 -13.51 -42.09 -7.21
N TYR A 238 -13.78 -43.32 -6.77
CA TYR A 238 -14.97 -44.06 -7.21
C TYR A 238 -16.29 -43.40 -6.78
N ALA A 239 -16.31 -42.73 -5.63
CA ALA A 239 -17.48 -41.98 -5.19
C ALA A 239 -17.68 -40.72 -6.04
N ASP A 240 -16.63 -39.95 -6.30
CA ASP A 240 -16.65 -38.74 -7.12
C ASP A 240 -17.04 -39.02 -8.57
N LEU A 241 -16.53 -40.12 -9.14
CA LEU A 241 -16.83 -40.57 -10.51
C LEU A 241 -18.13 -41.39 -10.61
N ASN A 242 -18.86 -41.61 -9.52
CA ASN A 242 -20.08 -42.42 -9.45
C ASN A 242 -19.92 -43.84 -10.04
N VAL A 243 -18.81 -44.52 -9.73
CA VAL A 243 -18.49 -45.84 -10.28
C VAL A 243 -19.25 -46.94 -9.53
N PRO A 244 -20.02 -47.80 -10.24
CA PRO A 244 -20.70 -48.95 -9.65
C PRO A 244 -19.72 -49.95 -9.03
N GLU A 245 -20.12 -50.63 -7.94
CA GLU A 245 -19.22 -51.54 -7.20
C GLU A 245 -18.59 -52.65 -8.06
N GLY A 246 -19.29 -53.13 -9.09
CA GLY A 246 -18.79 -54.17 -9.99
C GLY A 246 -17.63 -53.74 -10.89
N ASP A 247 -17.44 -52.43 -11.10
CA ASP A 247 -16.47 -51.87 -12.04
C ASP A 247 -15.27 -51.19 -11.33
N ARG A 248 -15.22 -51.28 -9.99
CA ARG A 248 -14.15 -50.74 -9.14
C ARG A 248 -12.92 -51.66 -9.14
N ALA A 249 -12.27 -51.74 -10.29
CA ALA A 249 -11.18 -52.70 -10.55
C ALA A 249 -9.93 -52.02 -11.14
N VAL A 250 -9.50 -50.88 -10.59
CA VAL A 250 -8.20 -50.30 -10.97
C VAL A 250 -7.11 -51.25 -10.48
N ALA A 251 -6.25 -51.68 -11.40
CA ALA A 251 -5.15 -52.59 -11.09
C ALA A 251 -4.12 -51.89 -10.18
N LYS A 252 -3.41 -52.66 -9.36
CA LYS A 252 -2.31 -52.17 -8.53
C LYS A 252 -1.01 -52.81 -9.01
N SER A 253 -0.34 -52.17 -9.96
CA SER A 253 0.90 -52.71 -10.52
C SER A 253 2.11 -52.57 -9.59
N SER A 254 2.05 -51.64 -8.62
CA SER A 254 3.13 -51.35 -7.65
C SER A 254 2.78 -51.73 -6.19
N GLY A 255 2.24 -52.94 -5.99
CA GLY A 255 2.01 -53.47 -4.64
C GLY A 255 0.65 -53.08 -4.05
N GLU A 256 0.63 -52.44 -2.87
CA GLU A 256 -0.61 -52.12 -2.15
C GLU A 256 -1.31 -50.83 -2.63
N LYS A 257 -0.62 -49.96 -3.38
CA LYS A 257 -1.17 -48.75 -4.00
C LYS A 257 -1.24 -48.88 -5.53
N ALA A 258 -2.18 -48.20 -6.17
CA ALA A 258 -2.28 -48.14 -7.63
C ALA A 258 -1.40 -47.00 -8.17
N ALA A 259 -0.61 -47.27 -9.21
CA ALA A 259 0.12 -46.19 -9.86
C ALA A 259 -0.84 -45.31 -10.65
N VAL A 260 -0.47 -44.04 -10.84
CA VAL A 260 -1.23 -43.11 -11.69
C VAL A 260 -1.44 -43.66 -13.12
N ALA A 261 -0.49 -44.47 -13.64
CA ALA A 261 -0.61 -45.15 -14.93
C ALA A 261 -1.68 -46.28 -14.93
N ASP A 262 -1.94 -46.91 -13.78
CA ASP A 262 -2.98 -47.93 -13.64
C ASP A 262 -4.38 -47.31 -13.77
N PHE A 263 -4.57 -46.12 -13.18
CA PHE A 263 -5.77 -45.31 -13.41
C PHE A 263 -5.92 -44.95 -14.88
N ALA A 264 -4.86 -44.48 -15.54
CA ALA A 264 -4.93 -44.08 -16.95
C ALA A 264 -5.35 -45.25 -17.86
N THR A 265 -4.91 -46.46 -17.56
CA THR A 265 -5.30 -47.68 -18.29
C THR A 265 -6.79 -47.99 -18.07
N TRP A 266 -7.23 -48.03 -16.81
CA TRP A 266 -8.64 -48.27 -16.45
C TRP A 266 -9.58 -47.19 -17.00
N ALA A 267 -9.18 -45.92 -16.93
CA ALA A 267 -9.95 -44.79 -17.43
C ALA A 267 -10.04 -44.75 -18.97
N ASN A 268 -9.09 -45.37 -19.67
CA ASN A 268 -9.11 -45.48 -21.13
C ASN A 268 -10.06 -46.59 -21.62
N GLU A 269 -10.32 -47.60 -20.79
CA GLU A 269 -11.23 -48.71 -21.10
C GLU A 269 -12.70 -48.39 -20.73
N ASN A 270 -12.93 -47.31 -19.97
CA ASN A 270 -14.20 -47.00 -19.33
C ASN A 270 -14.66 -45.56 -19.61
N GLU A 271 -15.93 -45.25 -19.37
CA GLU A 271 -16.47 -43.89 -19.63
C GLU A 271 -16.61 -43.00 -18.40
N TYR A 272 -16.35 -43.53 -17.19
CA TYR A 272 -16.63 -42.85 -15.92
C TYR A 272 -15.85 -41.54 -15.71
N SER A 273 -14.62 -41.45 -16.24
CA SER A 273 -13.76 -40.27 -16.11
C SER A 273 -14.04 -39.17 -17.13
N LYS A 274 -14.92 -39.41 -18.11
CA LYS A 274 -15.14 -38.48 -19.23
C LYS A 274 -15.61 -37.10 -18.80
N GLU A 275 -16.47 -37.01 -17.77
CA GLU A 275 -16.97 -35.72 -17.29
C GLU A 275 -15.85 -34.91 -16.62
N TYR A 276 -15.06 -35.53 -15.73
CA TYR A 276 -13.91 -34.89 -15.09
C TYR A 276 -12.85 -34.47 -16.11
N TYR A 277 -12.59 -35.33 -17.10
CA TYR A 277 -11.71 -34.98 -18.22
C TYR A 277 -12.25 -33.80 -19.04
N ALA A 278 -13.55 -33.78 -19.35
CA ALA A 278 -14.18 -32.67 -20.06
C ALA A 278 -14.07 -31.36 -19.27
N MET A 279 -14.35 -31.38 -17.96
CA MET A 279 -14.20 -30.20 -17.09
C MET A 279 -12.75 -29.70 -17.04
N ALA A 280 -11.76 -30.60 -16.95
CA ALA A 280 -10.35 -30.24 -16.97
C ALA A 280 -9.96 -29.54 -18.29
N MET A 281 -10.38 -30.10 -19.43
CA MET A 281 -10.14 -29.50 -20.75
C MET A 281 -10.88 -28.16 -20.93
N GLU A 282 -12.11 -28.05 -20.44
CA GLU A 282 -12.91 -26.81 -20.41
C GLU A 282 -12.18 -25.73 -19.61
N ILE A 283 -11.69 -26.04 -18.40
CA ILE A 283 -10.91 -25.09 -17.58
C ILE A 283 -9.64 -24.64 -18.32
N GLY A 284 -8.85 -25.59 -18.83
CA GLY A 284 -7.58 -25.26 -19.48
C GLY A 284 -7.73 -24.36 -20.71
N HIS A 285 -8.72 -24.66 -21.56
CA HIS A 285 -8.91 -23.92 -22.80
C HIS A 285 -9.78 -22.66 -22.63
N ILE A 286 -10.91 -22.75 -21.92
CA ILE A 286 -11.89 -21.67 -21.82
C ILE A 286 -11.51 -20.70 -20.70
N CYS A 287 -11.22 -21.20 -19.50
CA CYS A 287 -10.96 -20.34 -18.34
C CYS A 287 -9.51 -19.82 -18.35
N LEU A 288 -8.53 -20.72 -18.47
CA LEU A 288 -7.10 -20.41 -18.36
C LEU A 288 -6.45 -19.98 -19.69
N GLY A 289 -7.18 -20.10 -20.80
CA GLY A 289 -6.86 -19.40 -22.05
C GLY A 289 -5.91 -20.13 -23.01
N LEU A 290 -5.64 -21.42 -22.81
CA LEU A 290 -4.88 -22.21 -23.79
C LEU A 290 -5.68 -22.33 -25.10
N ARG A 291 -5.08 -21.99 -26.23
CA ARG A 291 -5.78 -22.05 -27.54
C ARG A 291 -6.07 -23.52 -27.93
N PRO A 292 -7.29 -23.84 -28.42
CA PRO A 292 -7.58 -25.18 -28.93
C PRO A 292 -6.70 -25.54 -30.13
N GLU A 293 -6.34 -26.81 -30.25
CA GLU A 293 -5.44 -27.30 -31.32
C GLU A 293 -6.07 -27.20 -32.70
N SER A 294 -7.40 -27.29 -32.77
CA SER A 294 -8.17 -27.17 -34.01
C SER A 294 -9.56 -26.60 -33.73
N HIS A 295 -10.22 -26.09 -34.77
CA HIS A 295 -11.59 -25.57 -34.68
C HIS A 295 -12.61 -26.64 -34.23
N ARG A 296 -12.40 -27.91 -34.58
CA ARG A 296 -13.27 -29.03 -34.15
C ARG A 296 -13.17 -29.28 -32.65
N VAL A 297 -11.96 -29.26 -32.09
CA VAL A 297 -11.74 -29.37 -30.64
C VAL A 297 -12.37 -28.19 -29.92
N GLY A 298 -12.17 -26.97 -30.44
CA GLY A 298 -12.82 -25.77 -29.91
C GLY A 298 -14.36 -25.88 -29.90
N PHE A 299 -14.97 -26.38 -30.98
CA PHE A 299 -16.42 -26.59 -31.06
C PHE A 299 -16.95 -27.57 -30.01
N ALA A 300 -16.28 -28.71 -29.84
CA ALA A 300 -16.67 -29.72 -28.87
C ALA A 300 -16.60 -29.19 -27.43
N LEU A 301 -15.52 -28.48 -27.08
CA LEU A 301 -15.34 -27.86 -25.75
C LEU A 301 -16.44 -26.84 -25.45
N VAL A 302 -16.74 -25.97 -26.42
CA VAL A 302 -17.74 -24.92 -26.23
C VAL A 302 -19.14 -25.51 -26.08
N ASN A 303 -19.53 -26.49 -26.90
CA ASN A 303 -20.86 -27.13 -26.76
C ASN A 303 -21.01 -27.84 -25.40
N SER A 304 -19.95 -28.53 -24.95
CA SER A 304 -19.93 -29.16 -23.62
C SER A 304 -20.09 -28.13 -22.50
N PHE A 305 -19.33 -27.04 -22.58
CA PHE A 305 -19.37 -25.95 -21.60
C PHE A 305 -20.70 -25.18 -21.60
N GLU A 306 -21.28 -24.89 -22.77
CA GLU A 306 -22.60 -24.28 -22.90
C GLU A 306 -23.69 -25.16 -22.29
N TYR A 307 -23.65 -26.47 -22.52
CA TYR A 307 -24.59 -27.42 -21.92
C TYR A 307 -24.51 -27.40 -20.39
N ARG A 308 -23.29 -27.44 -19.82
CA ARG A 308 -23.05 -27.40 -18.37
C ARG A 308 -23.49 -26.09 -17.72
N SER A 309 -23.23 -24.97 -18.39
CA SER A 309 -23.52 -23.64 -17.84
C SER A 309 -24.98 -23.23 -17.96
N LYS A 310 -25.77 -23.91 -18.82
CA LYS A 310 -27.20 -23.66 -19.06
C LYS A 310 -28.05 -23.98 -17.82
N GLY A 311 -28.17 -23.00 -16.92
CA GLY A 311 -28.99 -23.10 -15.70
C GLY A 311 -28.26 -22.72 -14.41
N LEU A 312 -26.97 -22.41 -14.46
CA LEU A 312 -26.23 -21.95 -13.30
C LEU A 312 -26.73 -20.56 -12.85
N PRO A 313 -26.86 -20.29 -11.54
CA PRO A 313 -27.25 -18.98 -11.03
C PRO A 313 -26.07 -18.01 -11.01
N LEU A 314 -25.42 -17.80 -12.16
CA LEU A 314 -24.26 -16.91 -12.24
C LEU A 314 -24.69 -15.44 -12.05
N PRO A 315 -23.94 -14.63 -11.28
CA PRO A 315 -24.27 -13.23 -11.01
C PRO A 315 -24.09 -12.33 -12.24
N GLN A 316 -23.29 -12.76 -13.22
CA GLN A 316 -22.98 -12.02 -14.44
C GLN A 316 -23.00 -12.94 -15.65
N TRP A 317 -23.46 -12.39 -16.77
CA TRP A 317 -23.55 -13.06 -18.05
C TRP A 317 -23.08 -12.12 -19.15
N SER A 318 -22.32 -12.62 -20.10
CA SER A 318 -21.98 -11.87 -21.31
C SER A 318 -22.99 -12.18 -22.40
N ILE A 319 -23.45 -11.15 -23.10
CA ILE A 319 -24.39 -11.32 -24.21
C ILE A 319 -23.67 -11.31 -25.55
N VAL A 320 -24.08 -12.20 -26.43
CA VAL A 320 -23.47 -12.38 -27.76
C VAL A 320 -24.56 -12.40 -28.81
N SER A 321 -24.31 -11.78 -29.95
CA SER A 321 -25.22 -11.76 -31.10
C SER A 321 -25.62 -13.18 -31.51
N SER A 322 -26.92 -13.48 -31.53
CA SER A 322 -27.41 -14.78 -31.99
C SER A 322 -27.06 -15.02 -33.47
N VAL A 323 -26.95 -13.96 -34.27
CA VAL A 323 -26.51 -14.03 -35.67
C VAL A 323 -25.08 -14.55 -35.79
N TRP A 324 -24.15 -14.00 -35.00
CA TRP A 324 -22.76 -14.42 -35.03
C TRP A 324 -22.60 -15.83 -34.44
N HIS A 325 -23.24 -16.13 -33.31
CA HIS A 325 -23.18 -17.47 -32.70
C HIS A 325 -23.64 -18.57 -33.66
N ASN A 326 -24.74 -18.34 -34.38
CA ASN A 326 -25.23 -19.28 -35.39
C ASN A 326 -24.24 -19.46 -36.55
N ALA A 327 -23.59 -18.38 -37.00
CA ALA A 327 -22.58 -18.44 -38.06
C ALA A 327 -21.30 -19.16 -37.59
N TRP A 328 -20.84 -18.87 -36.37
CA TRP A 328 -19.72 -19.53 -35.72
C TRP A 328 -19.99 -21.03 -35.55
N SER A 329 -21.15 -21.41 -35.00
CA SER A 329 -21.53 -22.80 -34.75
C SER A 329 -21.56 -23.60 -36.05
N ARG A 330 -22.12 -23.03 -37.13
CA ARG A 330 -22.10 -23.66 -38.47
C ARG A 330 -20.67 -23.86 -38.98
N ALA A 331 -19.85 -22.80 -39.01
CA ALA A 331 -18.47 -22.89 -39.50
C ALA A 331 -17.62 -23.89 -38.69
N ALA A 332 -17.76 -23.88 -37.37
CA ALA A 332 -17.03 -24.74 -36.46
C ALA A 332 -17.45 -26.22 -36.60
N SER A 333 -18.75 -26.50 -36.81
CA SER A 333 -19.26 -27.85 -37.09
C SER A 333 -18.73 -28.42 -38.42
N GLU A 334 -18.50 -27.57 -39.41
CA GLU A 334 -17.90 -27.93 -40.71
C GLU A 334 -16.36 -28.01 -40.66
N GLY A 335 -15.74 -27.65 -39.53
CA GLY A 335 -14.28 -27.58 -39.38
C GLY A 335 -13.62 -26.44 -40.15
N LYS A 336 -14.38 -25.42 -40.57
CA LYS A 336 -13.90 -24.22 -41.26
C LYS A 336 -13.44 -23.15 -40.25
N PRO A 337 -12.57 -22.20 -40.67
CA PRO A 337 -12.21 -21.08 -39.82
C PRO A 337 -13.46 -20.24 -39.45
N PRO A 338 -13.73 -20.01 -38.16
CA PRO A 338 -14.90 -19.24 -37.74
C PRO A 338 -14.75 -17.76 -38.12
N PRO A 339 -15.88 -17.05 -38.34
CA PRO A 339 -15.83 -15.61 -38.58
C PRO A 339 -15.32 -14.87 -37.33
N PRO A 340 -14.66 -13.71 -37.50
CA PRO A 340 -14.31 -12.84 -36.38
C PRO A 340 -15.54 -12.49 -35.54
N VAL A 341 -15.35 -12.29 -34.23
CA VAL A 341 -16.45 -11.93 -33.31
C VAL A 341 -17.17 -10.67 -33.80
N ASP A 342 -18.48 -10.76 -34.02
CA ASP A 342 -19.30 -9.63 -34.48
C ASP A 342 -20.58 -9.45 -33.67
N ASN A 343 -20.60 -8.42 -32.83
CA ASN A 343 -21.77 -7.99 -32.07
C ASN A 343 -22.52 -6.78 -32.70
N SER A 344 -22.21 -6.42 -33.95
CA SER A 344 -22.87 -5.29 -34.65
C SER A 344 -24.39 -5.40 -34.68
N ALA A 345 -24.94 -6.62 -34.73
CA ALA A 345 -26.37 -6.88 -34.73
C ALA A 345 -27.08 -6.46 -33.44
N ILE A 346 -26.40 -6.53 -32.29
CA ILE A 346 -26.95 -6.17 -30.97
C ILE A 346 -26.43 -4.82 -30.45
N LYS A 347 -25.37 -4.29 -31.07
CA LYS A 347 -24.77 -3.01 -30.72
C LYS A 347 -25.70 -1.85 -31.12
N GLY A 348 -26.00 -1.00 -30.14
CA GLY A 348 -26.74 0.25 -30.31
C GLY A 348 -25.81 1.44 -30.52
N ALA A 349 -26.39 2.57 -30.95
CA ALA A 349 -25.69 3.85 -30.96
C ALA A 349 -25.46 4.32 -29.52
N LYS A 350 -24.33 5.03 -29.26
CA LYS A 350 -24.16 5.78 -28.00
C LYS A 350 -25.34 6.75 -27.88
N ALA A 351 -26.01 6.76 -26.73
CA ALA A 351 -27.04 7.75 -26.45
C ALA A 351 -26.40 9.15 -26.51
N ASP A 352 -27.03 10.10 -27.21
CA ASP A 352 -26.58 11.50 -27.22
C ASP A 352 -27.05 12.18 -25.92
N ASP A 353 -26.41 11.79 -24.81
CA ASP A 353 -26.65 12.39 -23.49
C ASP A 353 -25.90 13.72 -23.31
N GLY A 354 -25.06 14.10 -24.28
CA GLY A 354 -24.33 15.36 -24.34
C GLY A 354 -23.06 15.43 -23.46
N TRP A 355 -22.75 14.40 -22.64
CA TRP A 355 -21.61 14.43 -21.71
C TRP A 355 -20.74 13.15 -21.68
N SER A 356 -21.26 11.98 -22.04
CA SER A 356 -20.52 10.70 -22.01
C SER A 356 -19.23 10.68 -22.86
N GLY A 357 -19.11 11.57 -23.85
CA GLY A 357 -17.90 11.75 -24.67
C GLY A 357 -16.99 12.92 -24.26
N LYS A 358 -17.38 13.68 -23.22
CA LYS A 358 -16.68 14.91 -22.78
C LYS A 358 -15.94 14.76 -21.46
N VAL A 359 -16.25 13.73 -20.67
CA VAL A 359 -15.63 13.45 -19.36
C VAL A 359 -15.14 12.00 -19.29
N ALA A 360 -14.20 11.72 -18.37
CA ALA A 360 -13.66 10.37 -18.19
C ALA A 360 -14.72 9.43 -17.60
N CYS A 361 -14.79 8.18 -18.10
CA CYS A 361 -15.65 7.14 -17.55
C CYS A 361 -14.90 6.33 -16.49
N LEU A 362 -15.45 6.22 -15.27
CA LEU A 362 -14.84 5.52 -14.14
C LEU A 362 -15.09 4.00 -14.18
N SER A 363 -16.19 3.58 -14.78
CA SER A 363 -16.49 2.16 -14.96
C SER A 363 -15.96 1.67 -16.30
N LEU A 364 -15.67 0.36 -16.40
CA LEU A 364 -15.53 -0.29 -17.70
C LEU A 364 -16.83 -0.06 -18.49
N GLU A 365 -16.75 0.68 -19.61
CA GLU A 365 -17.92 0.96 -20.45
C GLU A 365 -18.55 -0.37 -20.88
N SER A 366 -19.80 -0.61 -20.51
CA SER A 366 -20.56 -1.67 -21.13
C SER A 366 -21.03 -1.17 -22.51
N ALA A 367 -20.91 -2.00 -23.54
CA ALA A 367 -21.39 -1.70 -24.88
C ALA A 367 -22.85 -1.28 -24.84
N ASN A 368 -23.15 -0.17 -25.51
CA ASN A 368 -24.54 0.23 -25.75
C ASN A 368 -25.22 -0.81 -26.61
N LEU A 369 -26.35 -1.31 -26.13
CA LEU A 369 -27.18 -2.25 -26.86
C LEU A 369 -28.25 -1.51 -27.62
N LYS A 370 -28.76 -2.14 -28.68
CA LYS A 370 -30.01 -1.67 -29.30
C LYS A 370 -31.10 -1.60 -28.24
N VAL A 371 -31.95 -0.60 -28.37
CA VAL A 371 -33.11 -0.43 -27.49
C VAL A 371 -34.08 -1.59 -27.77
N ASP A 372 -34.69 -2.12 -26.71
CA ASP A 372 -35.70 -3.20 -26.75
C ASP A 372 -35.22 -4.53 -27.41
N LEU A 373 -34.06 -5.05 -26.99
CA LEU A 373 -33.61 -6.38 -27.42
C LEU A 373 -34.51 -7.50 -26.87
N ASN A 374 -34.88 -8.44 -27.73
CA ASN A 374 -35.60 -9.66 -27.34
C ASN A 374 -34.61 -10.79 -27.00
N PRO A 375 -35.02 -11.80 -26.21
CA PRO A 375 -34.19 -12.98 -25.91
C PRO A 375 -33.74 -13.80 -27.14
N GLU A 376 -34.34 -13.59 -28.31
CA GLU A 376 -33.96 -14.26 -29.57
C GLU A 376 -32.79 -13.54 -30.29
N ASP A 377 -32.56 -12.26 -29.98
CA ASP A 377 -31.54 -11.44 -30.64
C ASP A 377 -30.13 -11.71 -30.09
N TYR A 378 -30.04 -12.30 -28.89
CA TYR A 378 -28.79 -12.58 -28.21
C TYR A 378 -28.82 -13.92 -27.48
N ILE A 379 -27.63 -14.45 -27.22
CA ILE A 379 -27.43 -15.55 -26.28
C ILE A 379 -26.71 -15.02 -25.04
N ALA A 380 -27.09 -15.50 -23.86
CA ALA A 380 -26.37 -15.23 -22.62
C ALA A 380 -25.39 -16.38 -22.37
N VAL A 381 -24.10 -16.06 -22.27
CA VAL A 381 -23.03 -17.01 -21.99
C VAL A 381 -22.25 -16.59 -20.75
N PRO A 382 -21.60 -17.53 -20.03
CA PRO A 382 -20.72 -17.17 -18.93
C PRO A 382 -19.59 -16.23 -19.41
N PRO A 383 -19.17 -15.24 -18.59
CA PRO A 383 -18.13 -14.29 -18.98
C PRO A 383 -16.79 -14.95 -19.39
N VAL A 384 -16.45 -16.10 -18.82
CA VAL A 384 -15.27 -16.89 -19.21
C VAL A 384 -15.29 -17.36 -20.65
N LEU A 385 -16.46 -17.80 -21.14
CA LEU A 385 -16.62 -18.24 -22.52
C LEU A 385 -16.51 -17.08 -23.50
N TRP A 386 -17.10 -15.94 -23.15
CA TRP A 386 -16.95 -14.70 -23.93
C TRP A 386 -15.48 -14.30 -24.08
N ARG A 387 -14.71 -14.32 -22.99
CA ARG A 387 -13.27 -14.04 -23.00
C ARG A 387 -12.49 -15.01 -23.89
N ALA A 388 -12.81 -16.30 -23.82
CA ALA A 388 -12.24 -17.31 -24.71
C ALA A 388 -12.49 -17.01 -26.19
N TRP A 389 -13.73 -16.70 -26.58
CA TRP A 389 -14.04 -16.35 -27.97
C TRP A 389 -13.34 -15.08 -28.46
N LEU A 390 -13.26 -14.04 -27.63
CA LEU A 390 -12.48 -12.84 -27.97
C LEU A 390 -11.00 -13.16 -28.21
N ARG A 391 -10.40 -14.03 -27.40
CA ARG A 391 -9.01 -14.47 -27.58
C ARG A 391 -8.83 -15.31 -28.85
N TRP A 392 -9.78 -16.20 -29.15
CA TRP A 392 -9.65 -17.13 -30.27
C TRP A 392 -10.02 -16.52 -31.63
N HIS A 393 -10.96 -15.57 -31.64
CA HIS A 393 -11.64 -15.08 -32.85
C HIS A 393 -11.79 -13.54 -32.90
N GLY A 394 -11.35 -12.79 -31.89
CA GLY A 394 -11.43 -11.33 -31.89
C GLY A 394 -10.30 -10.67 -32.71
N SER A 395 -10.52 -9.44 -33.17
CA SER A 395 -9.44 -8.55 -33.62
C SER A 395 -8.84 -7.82 -32.40
N ALA A 396 -7.62 -7.28 -32.53
CA ALA A 396 -6.88 -6.61 -31.43
C ALA A 396 -7.56 -5.36 -30.82
N GLN A 397 -8.83 -5.08 -31.16
CA GLN A 397 -9.65 -3.99 -30.63
C GLN A 397 -10.97 -4.52 -30.06
N SER A 398 -10.98 -4.99 -28.81
CA SER A 398 -12.01 -4.59 -27.84
C SER A 398 -11.71 -5.17 -26.45
N VAL A 399 -11.75 -4.27 -25.48
CA VAL A 399 -11.49 -4.47 -24.06
C VAL A 399 -12.52 -5.43 -23.45
N ASP A 400 -12.05 -6.34 -22.60
CA ASP A 400 -12.86 -7.18 -21.73
C ASP A 400 -14.00 -6.39 -21.07
N GLY A 401 -15.22 -6.96 -21.06
CA GLY A 401 -16.33 -6.47 -20.23
C GLY A 401 -17.44 -5.66 -20.91
N GLN A 402 -17.29 -5.27 -22.19
CA GLN A 402 -18.31 -4.44 -22.85
C GLN A 402 -19.71 -5.09 -22.86
N PHE A 403 -19.83 -6.38 -23.14
CA PHE A 403 -21.13 -7.03 -23.26
C PHE A 403 -21.56 -7.80 -21.99
N THR A 404 -20.95 -7.54 -20.84
CA THR A 404 -21.31 -8.22 -19.58
C THR A 404 -22.49 -7.53 -18.90
N ARG A 405 -23.45 -8.30 -18.40
CA ARG A 405 -24.69 -7.87 -17.73
C ARG A 405 -24.88 -8.60 -16.40
N LYS A 406 -25.33 -7.86 -15.39
CA LYS A 406 -25.67 -8.44 -14.08
C LYS A 406 -27.05 -9.08 -14.12
N ARG A 407 -27.22 -10.18 -13.42
CA ARG A 407 -28.52 -10.78 -13.12
C ARG A 407 -29.07 -10.15 -11.84
N LEU A 408 -30.28 -9.58 -11.89
CA LEU A 408 -30.88 -8.87 -10.77
C LEU A 408 -32.22 -9.51 -10.37
N GLY A 409 -32.58 -9.37 -9.09
CA GLY A 409 -33.86 -9.79 -8.55
C GLY A 409 -35.04 -9.01 -9.14
N GLY A 410 -36.25 -9.56 -8.99
CA GLY A 410 -37.47 -8.99 -9.56
C GLY A 410 -37.82 -7.59 -9.03
N GLU A 411 -37.35 -7.23 -7.84
CA GLU A 411 -37.52 -5.93 -7.21
C GLU A 411 -36.95 -4.76 -8.02
N PHE A 412 -35.99 -5.02 -8.92
CA PHE A 412 -35.37 -4.00 -9.77
C PHE A 412 -36.10 -3.80 -11.10
N PHE A 413 -37.10 -4.63 -11.42
CA PHE A 413 -37.80 -4.64 -12.70
C PHE A 413 -39.32 -4.38 -12.54
N PRO A 414 -39.96 -3.67 -13.50
CA PRO A 414 -41.40 -3.40 -13.43
C PRO A 414 -42.29 -4.65 -13.47
N ASP A 415 -41.81 -5.75 -14.05
CA ASP A 415 -42.55 -7.01 -14.20
C ASP A 415 -42.39 -7.95 -12.99
N GLY A 416 -41.55 -7.58 -12.01
CA GLY A 416 -41.30 -8.36 -10.81
C GLY A 416 -40.53 -9.66 -11.04
N LYS A 417 -39.95 -9.88 -12.23
CA LYS A 417 -39.24 -11.11 -12.58
C LYS A 417 -37.74 -10.92 -12.55
N GLU A 418 -37.04 -11.94 -12.05
CA GLU A 418 -35.59 -12.00 -12.11
C GLU A 418 -35.13 -12.05 -13.57
N SER A 419 -34.24 -11.14 -13.97
CA SER A 419 -33.74 -11.06 -15.35
C SER A 419 -32.38 -10.38 -15.45
N LEU A 420 -31.77 -10.42 -16.64
CA LEU A 420 -30.53 -9.70 -16.91
C LEU A 420 -30.80 -8.20 -17.03
N GLU A 421 -30.04 -7.39 -16.31
CA GLU A 421 -30.01 -5.94 -16.47
C GLU A 421 -29.34 -5.59 -17.79
N LEU A 422 -30.08 -5.54 -18.89
CA LEU A 422 -29.53 -5.20 -20.22
C LEU A 422 -29.05 -3.74 -20.33
N TYR A 423 -29.71 -2.84 -19.61
CA TYR A 423 -29.47 -1.39 -19.63
C TYR A 423 -29.16 -0.90 -18.20
N PRO A 424 -27.88 -0.93 -17.78
CA PRO A 424 -27.44 -0.30 -16.54
C PRO A 424 -27.64 1.22 -16.56
N MET A 425 -27.53 1.86 -15.40
CA MET A 425 -27.72 3.30 -15.26
C MET A 425 -26.47 4.08 -15.65
N ASP A 426 -26.62 5.00 -16.60
CA ASP A 426 -25.59 6.00 -16.91
C ASP A 426 -25.72 7.16 -15.92
N ILE A 427 -24.63 7.45 -15.20
CA ILE A 427 -24.57 8.50 -14.20
C ILE A 427 -23.48 9.52 -14.53
N LEU A 428 -23.76 10.77 -14.21
CA LEU A 428 -22.85 11.90 -14.32
C LEU A 428 -22.40 12.34 -12.92
N LEU A 429 -21.09 12.35 -12.70
CA LEU A 429 -20.44 12.86 -11.51
C LEU A 429 -19.97 14.29 -11.77
N LEU A 430 -20.56 15.22 -11.03
CA LEU A 430 -20.13 16.60 -10.95
C LEU A 430 -19.11 16.75 -9.81
N GLY A 431 -18.21 17.70 -9.94
CA GLY A 431 -17.40 18.17 -8.83
C GLY A 431 -17.08 19.66 -8.95
N HIS A 432 -16.47 20.20 -7.91
CA HIS A 432 -16.21 21.64 -7.83
C HIS A 432 -15.00 22.04 -8.68
N ASP A 433 -15.17 23.02 -9.57
CA ASP A 433 -14.10 23.55 -10.42
C ASP A 433 -13.32 24.65 -9.69
N LYS A 434 -12.07 24.35 -9.32
CA LYS A 434 -11.17 25.30 -8.65
C LYS A 434 -10.75 26.48 -9.54
N LYS A 435 -10.87 26.37 -10.87
CA LYS A 435 -10.43 27.41 -11.83
C LYS A 435 -11.54 28.42 -12.17
N LYS A 436 -12.79 28.12 -11.84
CA LYS A 436 -13.96 28.96 -12.11
C LYS A 436 -14.63 29.41 -10.81
N THR A 437 -13.88 30.13 -9.99
CA THR A 437 -14.46 30.94 -8.91
C THR A 437 -15.08 32.20 -9.52
N LYS A 438 -16.34 32.52 -9.20
CA LYS A 438 -16.83 33.88 -9.44
C LYS A 438 -16.19 34.82 -8.42
N ASP A 439 -15.58 35.89 -8.91
CA ASP A 439 -14.81 36.89 -8.14
C ASP A 439 -15.60 37.62 -7.02
N ILE A 440 -16.90 37.34 -6.86
CA ILE A 440 -17.76 38.12 -5.96
C ILE A 440 -18.11 37.36 -4.66
N ASP A 441 -18.04 36.03 -4.59
CA ASP A 441 -18.45 35.28 -3.38
C ASP A 441 -17.63 34.00 -3.05
N GLY A 442 -16.57 33.67 -3.79
CA GLY A 442 -15.74 32.48 -3.51
C GLY A 442 -16.44 31.11 -3.70
N ILE A 443 -17.67 31.09 -4.21
CA ILE A 443 -18.44 29.86 -4.46
C ILE A 443 -17.91 29.15 -5.72
N GLN A 444 -17.45 27.91 -5.55
CA GLN A 444 -16.92 27.09 -6.64
C GLN A 444 -18.04 26.57 -7.55
N GLN A 445 -17.91 26.77 -8.87
CA GLN A 445 -18.89 26.28 -9.84
C GLN A 445 -18.82 24.75 -9.99
N LEU A 446 -19.98 24.09 -10.13
CA LEU A 446 -20.02 22.66 -10.45
C LEU A 446 -19.65 22.43 -11.92
N SER A 447 -18.78 21.46 -12.15
CA SER A 447 -18.34 21.03 -13.47
C SER A 447 -18.46 19.51 -13.60
N PRO A 448 -18.76 18.99 -14.80
CA PRO A 448 -18.64 17.56 -15.09
C PRO A 448 -17.21 17.07 -14.83
N TRP A 449 -17.05 16.10 -13.92
CA TRP A 449 -15.75 15.48 -13.62
C TRP A 449 -15.60 14.13 -14.28
N ALA A 450 -16.61 13.27 -14.13
CA ALA A 450 -16.56 11.91 -14.61
C ALA A 450 -17.97 11.40 -14.92
N CYS A 451 -18.05 10.30 -15.65
CA CYS A 451 -19.26 9.49 -15.76
C CYS A 451 -18.99 8.07 -15.31
N ALA A 452 -20.05 7.31 -15.06
CA ALA A 452 -19.95 5.88 -14.87
C ALA A 452 -21.26 5.21 -15.33
N GLN A 453 -21.15 3.95 -15.72
CA GLN A 453 -22.28 3.07 -15.95
C GLN A 453 -22.33 2.07 -14.78
N VAL A 454 -23.38 2.18 -13.97
CA VAL A 454 -23.53 1.42 -12.72
C VAL A 454 -24.85 0.66 -12.68
N SER A 455 -24.86 -0.48 -11.98
CA SER A 455 -26.08 -1.28 -11.84
C SER A 455 -27.14 -0.56 -11.01
N ARG A 456 -28.42 -0.83 -11.26
CA ARG A 456 -29.53 -0.39 -10.39
C ARG A 456 -29.38 -0.86 -8.94
N SER A 457 -28.74 -2.00 -8.74
CA SER A 457 -28.44 -2.57 -7.41
C SER A 457 -27.28 -1.90 -6.69
N CYS A 458 -26.53 -1.02 -7.37
CA CYS A 458 -25.40 -0.32 -6.78
C CYS A 458 -25.85 0.50 -5.57
N THR A 459 -25.14 0.37 -4.45
CA THR A 459 -25.39 1.17 -3.24
C THR A 459 -24.62 2.48 -3.28
N VAL A 460 -25.00 3.44 -2.42
CA VAL A 460 -24.27 4.70 -2.27
C VAL A 460 -22.82 4.46 -1.84
N ASP A 461 -22.58 3.50 -0.93
CA ASP A 461 -21.23 3.14 -0.49
C ASP A 461 -20.39 2.51 -1.62
N GLU A 462 -20.98 1.61 -2.41
CA GLU A 462 -20.30 1.03 -3.58
C GLU A 462 -19.94 2.10 -4.62
N LEU A 463 -20.84 3.05 -4.89
CA LEU A 463 -20.56 4.16 -5.80
C LEU A 463 -19.44 5.07 -5.27
N LEU A 464 -19.45 5.39 -3.98
CA LEU A 464 -18.39 6.19 -3.36
C LEU A 464 -17.05 5.46 -3.39
N GLN A 465 -17.05 4.14 -3.15
CA GLN A 465 -15.84 3.33 -3.23
C GLN A 465 -15.29 3.24 -4.65
N LEU A 466 -16.16 3.12 -5.67
CA LEU A 466 -15.76 3.20 -7.08
C LEU A 466 -15.08 4.54 -7.36
N CYS A 467 -15.65 5.65 -6.90
CA CYS A 467 -15.06 6.98 -7.05
C CYS A 467 -13.68 7.06 -6.38
N ARG A 468 -13.54 6.57 -5.15
CA ARG A 468 -12.27 6.59 -4.41
C ARG A 468 -11.16 5.81 -5.12
N ASN A 469 -11.48 4.60 -5.58
CA ASN A 469 -10.52 3.73 -6.24
C ASN A 469 -10.06 4.30 -7.58
N GLU A 470 -11.01 4.67 -8.45
CA GLU A 470 -10.72 5.06 -9.83
C GLU A 470 -10.15 6.47 -9.93
N LEU A 471 -10.61 7.40 -9.08
CA LEU A 471 -10.05 8.75 -9.01
C LEU A 471 -8.83 8.87 -8.09
N ARG A 472 -8.40 7.75 -7.47
CA ARG A 472 -7.27 7.68 -6.52
C ARG A 472 -7.35 8.77 -5.45
N LEU A 473 -8.54 8.93 -4.89
CA LEU A 473 -8.75 9.83 -3.76
C LEU A 473 -7.99 9.23 -2.57
N GLY A 474 -7.09 9.99 -1.94
CA GLY A 474 -6.37 9.53 -0.74
C GLY A 474 -7.31 9.29 0.45
N ASP A 475 -6.77 9.09 1.65
CA ASP A 475 -7.56 8.93 2.90
C ASP A 475 -8.39 10.18 3.30
N GLY A 476 -8.54 11.16 2.42
CA GLY A 476 -9.36 12.33 2.63
C GLY A 476 -10.86 12.01 2.62
N ASP A 477 -11.64 12.81 3.37
CA ASP A 477 -13.09 12.68 3.37
C ASP A 477 -13.65 13.04 1.98
N ALA A 478 -14.39 12.11 1.38
CA ALA A 478 -15.20 12.32 0.18
C ALA A 478 -16.66 11.93 0.49
N ARG A 479 -17.62 12.67 -0.07
CA ARG A 479 -19.06 12.40 0.10
C ARG A 479 -19.87 12.67 -1.16
N LEU A 480 -21.02 12.00 -1.26
CA LEU A 480 -21.90 12.07 -2.42
C LEU A 480 -23.16 12.88 -2.12
N TRP A 481 -23.61 13.60 -3.13
CA TRP A 481 -24.85 14.36 -3.12
C TRP A 481 -25.72 14.01 -4.32
N LEU A 482 -27.02 13.99 -4.09
CA LEU A 482 -28.04 14.00 -5.13
C LEU A 482 -28.24 15.41 -5.64
N VAL A 483 -28.14 15.62 -6.95
CA VAL A 483 -28.36 16.94 -7.57
C VAL A 483 -29.82 17.06 -7.97
N GLY A 484 -30.55 18.00 -7.38
CA GLY A 484 -31.99 18.23 -7.63
C GLY A 484 -32.32 19.66 -8.02
N ASP A 485 -33.50 19.85 -8.64
CA ASP A 485 -33.98 21.17 -9.11
C ASP A 485 -34.24 22.16 -7.96
N GLU A 486 -34.55 21.66 -6.76
CA GLU A 486 -34.83 22.45 -5.55
C GLU A 486 -33.61 22.54 -4.60
N GLY A 487 -32.45 21.99 -5.00
CA GLY A 487 -31.22 21.96 -4.20
C GLY A 487 -30.56 20.58 -4.16
N ASN A 488 -29.32 20.54 -3.66
CA ASN A 488 -28.55 19.30 -3.50
C ASN A 488 -28.93 18.61 -2.17
N THR A 489 -29.00 17.27 -2.19
CA THR A 489 -29.28 16.44 -1.01
C THR A 489 -28.11 15.52 -0.68
N LEU A 490 -27.59 15.61 0.54
CA LEU A 490 -26.49 14.77 0.99
C LEU A 490 -26.93 13.30 1.11
N LEU A 491 -26.19 12.39 0.45
CA LEU A 491 -26.41 10.94 0.50
C LEU A 491 -25.62 10.34 1.68
N ASP A 492 -26.19 10.39 2.88
CA ASP A 492 -25.55 9.95 4.12
C ASP A 492 -26.01 8.57 4.64
N ASP A 493 -26.92 7.91 3.91
CA ASP A 493 -27.33 6.50 4.06
C ASP A 493 -26.65 5.61 3.00
N GLY A 494 -25.53 5.01 3.38
CA GLY A 494 -24.66 4.25 2.48
C GLY A 494 -25.27 2.97 1.90
N LYS A 495 -26.26 2.38 2.58
CA LYS A 495 -26.87 1.09 2.20
C LYS A 495 -27.95 1.21 1.14
N ARG A 496 -28.44 2.43 0.89
CA ARG A 496 -29.51 2.67 -0.05
C ARG A 496 -29.05 2.40 -1.47
N THR A 497 -29.86 1.72 -2.26
CA THR A 497 -29.55 1.44 -3.68
C THR A 497 -29.87 2.64 -4.56
N LEU A 498 -29.19 2.77 -5.69
CA LEU A 498 -29.48 3.83 -6.67
C LEU A 498 -30.90 3.71 -7.24
N HIS A 499 -31.47 2.50 -7.29
CA HIS A 499 -32.86 2.28 -7.69
C HIS A 499 -33.87 2.97 -6.76
N GLU A 500 -33.58 3.02 -5.46
CA GLU A 500 -34.45 3.65 -4.44
C GLU A 500 -34.34 5.18 -4.42
N LEU A 501 -33.31 5.76 -5.05
CA LEU A 501 -33.10 7.19 -5.17
C LEU A 501 -33.97 7.75 -6.31
N THR A 502 -35.23 8.06 -6.02
CA THR A 502 -36.15 8.71 -6.98
C THR A 502 -36.54 10.12 -6.53
N VAL A 503 -36.58 11.06 -7.48
CA VAL A 503 -37.07 12.43 -7.26
C VAL A 503 -38.32 12.62 -8.11
N LYS A 504 -39.46 12.88 -7.48
CA LYS A 504 -40.77 13.06 -8.16
C LYS A 504 -41.09 11.92 -9.15
N GLY A 505 -40.69 10.69 -8.84
CA GLY A 505 -40.92 9.49 -9.68
C GLY A 505 -39.98 9.34 -10.88
N LYS A 506 -38.97 10.21 -11.04
CA LYS A 506 -37.95 10.10 -12.10
C LYS A 506 -36.67 9.45 -11.55
N ARG A 507 -36.01 8.64 -12.40
CA ARG A 507 -34.68 8.07 -12.12
C ARG A 507 -33.64 9.17 -12.05
N VAL A 508 -32.74 9.10 -11.07
CA VAL A 508 -31.68 10.09 -10.90
C VAL A 508 -30.40 9.61 -11.58
N ASN A 509 -29.76 10.51 -12.33
CA ASN A 509 -28.52 10.25 -13.06
C ASN A 509 -27.43 11.31 -12.84
N LYS A 510 -27.63 12.27 -11.92
CA LYS A 510 -26.65 13.32 -11.62
C LYS A 510 -26.31 13.31 -10.14
N PHE A 511 -25.03 13.14 -9.87
CA PHE A 511 -24.47 13.11 -8.52
C PHE A 511 -23.35 14.13 -8.41
N LEU A 512 -23.20 14.74 -7.24
CA LEU A 512 -22.08 15.61 -6.93
C LEU A 512 -21.13 14.85 -5.98
N LEU A 513 -19.90 14.64 -6.44
CA LEU A 513 -18.79 14.14 -5.63
C LEU A 513 -18.08 15.33 -5.01
N GLU A 514 -18.31 15.52 -3.71
CA GLU A 514 -17.68 16.59 -2.96
C GLU A 514 -16.42 16.06 -2.27
N LEU A 515 -15.31 16.79 -2.44
CA LEU A 515 -14.06 16.54 -1.75
C LEU A 515 -13.83 17.63 -0.73
N ARG A 516 -13.38 17.25 0.47
CA ARG A 516 -12.96 18.21 1.48
C ARG A 516 -11.70 18.94 0.97
N ASP A 517 -11.65 20.26 1.13
CA ASP A 517 -10.51 21.05 0.70
C ASP A 517 -9.28 20.89 1.63
N SER A 518 -8.16 21.51 1.28
CA SER A 518 -6.91 21.47 2.08
C SER A 518 -7.04 22.07 3.47
N ASN A 519 -8.04 22.95 3.66
CA ASN A 519 -8.34 23.62 4.92
C ASN A 519 -9.37 22.81 5.73
N GLY A 520 -9.75 21.62 5.26
CA GLY A 520 -10.72 20.79 5.95
C GLY A 520 -12.15 21.30 5.83
N VAL A 521 -12.46 22.18 4.89
CA VAL A 521 -13.80 22.75 4.67
C VAL A 521 -14.49 22.01 3.51
N TRP A 522 -15.79 21.84 3.65
CA TRP A 522 -16.63 21.29 2.59
C TRP A 522 -17.21 22.42 1.71
N PRO A 523 -16.93 22.45 0.39
CA PRO A 523 -17.43 23.49 -0.51
C PRO A 523 -18.95 23.76 -0.47
N GLU A 524 -19.79 22.72 -0.38
CA GLU A 524 -21.25 22.87 -0.27
C GLU A 524 -21.68 23.39 1.10
N GLU A 525 -20.92 23.12 2.17
CA GLU A 525 -21.17 23.75 3.48
C GLU A 525 -20.81 25.22 3.47
N LEU A 526 -19.68 25.59 2.87
CA LEU A 526 -19.31 26.98 2.69
C LEU A 526 -20.37 27.72 1.86
N ARG A 527 -20.85 27.12 0.76
CA ARG A 527 -21.93 27.66 -0.07
C ARG A 527 -23.21 27.85 0.75
N ALA A 528 -23.62 26.86 1.53
CA ALA A 528 -24.79 26.94 2.41
C ALA A 528 -24.63 28.07 3.46
N SER A 529 -23.44 28.22 4.03
CA SER A 529 -23.13 29.27 5.00
C SER A 529 -23.24 30.67 4.40
N LEU A 530 -22.71 30.87 3.18
CA LEU A 530 -22.69 32.17 2.50
C LEU A 530 -24.09 32.56 1.97
N THR A 531 -24.84 31.58 1.47
CA THR A 531 -26.16 31.81 0.85
C THR A 531 -27.32 31.71 1.84
N GLY A 532 -27.09 31.19 3.05
CA GLY A 532 -28.15 30.87 4.01
C GLY A 532 -29.04 29.69 3.60
N THR A 533 -28.66 28.93 2.57
CA THR A 533 -29.43 27.78 2.08
C THR A 533 -29.32 26.61 3.07
N GLN A 534 -30.44 25.97 3.44
CA GLN A 534 -30.37 24.76 4.27
C GLN A 534 -29.81 23.58 3.48
N ILE A 535 -28.89 22.84 4.12
CA ILE A 535 -28.38 21.57 3.59
C ILE A 535 -29.45 20.50 3.83
N SER A 536 -29.98 19.93 2.74
CA SER A 536 -30.88 18.79 2.82
C SER A 536 -30.06 17.50 2.99
N SER A 537 -30.41 16.67 3.98
CA SER A 537 -29.78 15.36 4.25
C SER A 537 -30.87 14.29 4.34
N LEU A 538 -30.53 13.08 3.88
CA LEU A 538 -31.39 11.89 3.88
C LEU A 538 -31.42 11.17 5.23
N ALA A 539 -30.46 11.41 6.13
CA ALA A 539 -30.44 10.82 7.47
C ALA A 539 -31.63 11.30 8.33
N CYS A 540 -32.31 10.34 8.96
CA CYS A 540 -33.45 10.57 9.83
C CYS A 540 -32.99 10.95 11.25
N THR A 541 -32.69 12.23 11.48
CA THR A 541 -32.46 12.81 12.83
C THR A 541 -33.43 13.93 13.20
N THR A 542 -34.34 14.28 12.29
CA THR A 542 -35.34 15.35 12.46
C THR A 542 -36.21 15.16 13.71
N GLY A 543 -36.34 16.21 14.51
CA GLY A 543 -37.29 16.29 15.63
C GLY A 543 -36.71 16.03 17.03
N ARG A 544 -35.38 15.87 17.18
CA ARG A 544 -34.75 15.71 18.51
C ARG A 544 -34.06 17.01 18.99
N PRO A 545 -34.41 17.55 20.16
CA PRO A 545 -33.76 18.75 20.71
C PRO A 545 -32.24 18.58 20.84
N GLY A 546 -31.47 19.53 20.31
CA GLY A 546 -30.00 19.51 20.37
C GLY A 546 -29.33 18.47 19.48
N ALA A 547 -30.04 17.77 18.59
CA ALA A 547 -29.45 16.87 17.58
C ALA A 547 -29.39 17.57 16.21
N VAL A 548 -28.64 18.66 16.15
CA VAL A 548 -28.59 19.58 15.00
C VAL A 548 -27.15 19.77 14.55
N GLY A 549 -26.90 19.76 13.24
CA GLY A 549 -25.57 20.00 12.67
C GLY A 549 -25.20 21.49 12.68
N LEU A 550 -23.91 21.82 12.78
CA LEU A 550 -23.41 23.19 12.67
C LEU A 550 -22.62 23.37 11.38
N VAL A 551 -23.03 24.31 10.53
CA VAL A 551 -22.36 24.55 9.25
C VAL A 551 -20.97 25.14 9.49
N ASN A 552 -19.95 24.57 8.84
CA ASN A 552 -18.58 25.06 8.93
C ASN A 552 -18.32 26.15 7.89
N SER A 553 -18.10 27.38 8.37
CA SER A 553 -17.90 28.58 7.54
C SER A 553 -16.42 28.87 7.24
N GLY A 554 -15.50 27.91 7.48
CA GLY A 554 -14.05 28.05 7.26
C GLY A 554 -13.23 27.71 8.50
N ASN A 555 -12.53 26.57 8.52
CA ASN A 555 -11.67 26.10 9.63
C ASN A 555 -12.31 26.05 11.03
N PHE A 556 -13.62 26.22 11.17
CA PHE A 556 -14.29 26.35 12.47
C PHE A 556 -14.78 25.03 13.07
N CYS A 557 -14.30 23.88 12.57
CA CYS A 557 -14.65 22.57 13.11
C CYS A 557 -14.31 22.43 14.61
N TYR A 558 -13.24 23.07 15.08
CA TYR A 558 -12.89 23.14 16.51
C TYR A 558 -13.96 23.88 17.33
N ARG A 559 -14.51 24.98 16.80
CA ARG A 559 -15.61 25.74 17.41
C ARG A 559 -16.88 24.91 17.47
N ASN A 560 -17.23 24.28 16.34
CA ASN A 560 -18.41 23.42 16.23
C ASN A 560 -18.35 22.29 17.25
N ALA A 561 -17.21 21.59 17.34
CA ALA A 561 -17.02 20.50 18.29
C ALA A 561 -17.13 21.00 19.75
N ALA A 562 -16.51 22.14 20.08
CA ALA A 562 -16.59 22.74 21.41
C ALA A 562 -18.02 23.13 21.80
N ILE A 563 -18.75 23.82 20.92
CA ILE A 563 -20.15 24.23 21.12
C ILE A 563 -21.01 22.99 21.40
N GLN A 564 -20.87 21.95 20.57
CA GLN A 564 -21.64 20.72 20.68
C GLN A 564 -21.35 19.95 21.98
N CYS A 565 -20.11 20.00 22.48
CA CYS A 565 -19.74 19.40 23.77
C CYS A 565 -20.32 20.20 24.94
N LEU A 566 -20.14 21.53 24.97
CA LEU A 566 -20.62 22.39 26.06
C LEU A 566 -22.14 22.43 26.14
N ALA A 567 -22.83 22.31 25.01
CA ALA A 567 -24.29 22.27 24.96
C ALA A 567 -24.90 21.05 25.69
N ARG A 568 -24.09 20.03 26.01
CA ARG A 568 -24.50 18.84 26.81
C ARG A 568 -24.40 19.05 28.32
N VAL A 569 -23.85 20.16 28.78
CA VAL A 569 -23.79 20.49 30.20
C VAL A 569 -25.16 21.03 30.63
N SER A 570 -26.08 20.13 31.00
CA SER A 570 -27.49 20.46 31.24
C SER A 570 -27.73 21.69 32.13
N PRO A 571 -27.08 21.85 33.31
CA PRO A 571 -27.30 23.03 34.15
C PRO A 571 -26.91 24.35 33.46
N LEU A 572 -25.84 24.34 32.66
CA LEU A 572 -25.39 25.52 31.91
C LEU A 572 -26.36 25.82 30.75
N THR A 573 -26.74 24.79 29.99
CA THR A 573 -27.68 24.92 28.87
C THR A 573 -29.05 25.40 29.34
N GLU A 574 -29.59 24.83 30.43
CA GLU A 574 -30.87 25.25 31.00
C GLU A 574 -30.84 26.70 31.51
N TYR A 575 -29.74 27.10 32.17
CA TYR A 575 -29.55 28.47 32.61
C TYR A 575 -29.55 29.46 31.44
N LEU A 576 -28.82 29.14 30.36
CA LEU A 576 -28.71 29.99 29.18
C LEU A 576 -29.96 29.99 28.29
N LEU A 577 -30.80 28.95 28.35
CA LEU A 577 -32.08 28.90 27.64
C LEU A 577 -33.18 29.72 28.34
N ASN A 578 -33.03 30.04 29.62
CA ASN A 578 -34.02 30.80 30.40
C ASN A 578 -34.26 32.21 29.81
N GLU A 579 -35.52 32.57 29.58
CA GLU A 579 -35.90 33.88 29.03
C GLU A 579 -35.48 35.07 29.89
N ALA A 580 -35.52 34.93 31.23
CA ALA A 580 -35.08 35.99 32.13
C ALA A 580 -33.58 36.28 31.97
N ILE A 581 -32.78 35.23 31.84
CA ILE A 581 -31.33 35.32 31.62
C ILE A 581 -31.03 35.92 30.24
N LEU A 582 -31.71 35.48 29.18
CA LEU A 582 -31.54 36.06 27.85
C LEU A 582 -31.81 37.57 27.85
N ASN A 583 -32.83 38.03 28.58
CA ASN A 583 -33.14 39.47 28.68
C ASN A 583 -32.10 40.22 29.53
N ALA A 584 -31.55 39.60 30.58
CA ALA A 584 -30.43 40.16 31.32
C ALA A 584 -29.18 40.31 30.46
N LEU A 585 -28.85 39.31 29.64
CA LEU A 585 -27.75 39.35 28.67
C LEU A 585 -27.89 40.51 27.68
N LYS A 586 -29.09 40.72 27.11
CA LYS A 586 -29.38 41.85 26.21
C LYS A 586 -29.14 43.22 26.87
N ARG A 587 -29.48 43.36 28.16
CA ARG A 587 -29.24 44.62 28.90
C ARG A 587 -27.76 44.86 29.16
N GLY A 588 -27.01 43.81 29.53
CA GLY A 588 -25.57 43.94 29.79
C GLY A 588 -24.72 44.17 28.53
N ASP A 589 -25.15 43.64 27.39
CA ASP A 589 -24.51 43.84 26.09
C ASP A 589 -24.56 45.31 25.62
N ALA A 590 -25.60 46.06 26.03
CA ALA A 590 -25.72 47.49 25.73
C ALA A 590 -24.54 48.34 26.26
N ASN A 591 -23.75 47.82 27.20
CA ASN A 591 -22.54 48.45 27.73
C ASN A 591 -21.27 48.11 26.93
N ASN A 592 -21.41 47.53 25.72
CA ASN A 592 -20.32 47.14 24.82
C ASN A 592 -19.30 46.17 25.48
N ASN A 593 -19.79 45.24 26.30
CA ASN A 593 -18.93 44.26 26.96
C ASN A 593 -18.81 42.99 26.11
N ALA A 594 -17.61 42.71 25.60
CA ALA A 594 -17.34 41.56 24.74
C ALA A 594 -17.80 40.20 25.33
N SER A 595 -17.72 40.00 26.66
CA SER A 595 -18.18 38.76 27.29
C SER A 595 -19.70 38.62 27.30
N PHE A 596 -20.45 39.72 27.37
CA PHE A 596 -21.91 39.70 27.22
C PHE A 596 -22.32 39.43 25.78
N ALA A 597 -21.65 40.04 24.79
CA ALA A 597 -21.90 39.81 23.38
C ALA A 597 -21.73 38.33 23.00
N THR A 598 -20.58 37.72 23.35
CA THR A 598 -20.31 36.30 23.05
C THR A 598 -21.31 35.37 23.73
N THR A 599 -21.63 35.62 25.01
CA THR A 599 -22.57 34.78 25.78
C THR A 599 -24.00 34.91 25.26
N LEU A 600 -24.41 36.12 24.85
CA LEU A 600 -25.73 36.38 24.26
C LEU A 600 -25.91 35.64 22.93
N GLU A 601 -24.93 35.73 22.03
CA GLU A 601 -25.01 35.02 20.74
C GLU A 601 -24.95 33.50 20.91
N TYR A 602 -24.18 32.99 21.89
CA TYR A 602 -24.19 31.57 22.24
C TYR A 602 -25.57 31.11 22.76
N SER A 603 -26.20 31.89 23.64
CA SER A 603 -27.55 31.60 24.15
C SER A 603 -28.61 31.60 23.04
N LYS A 604 -28.53 32.54 22.08
CA LYS A 604 -29.40 32.55 20.88
C LYS A 604 -29.20 31.29 20.03
N LEU A 605 -27.94 30.89 19.81
CA LEU A 605 -27.60 29.67 19.07
C LEU A 605 -28.16 28.41 19.77
N LEU A 606 -28.03 28.30 21.10
CA LEU A 606 -28.62 27.21 21.88
C LEU A 606 -30.15 27.15 21.73
N LYS A 607 -30.84 28.30 21.78
CA LYS A 607 -32.30 28.34 21.57
C LYS A 607 -32.69 27.79 20.20
N GLU A 608 -31.90 28.09 19.17
CA GLU A 608 -32.14 27.58 17.83
C GLU A 608 -31.89 26.05 17.76
N MET A 609 -30.79 25.57 18.33
CA MET A 609 -30.44 24.14 18.42
C MET A 609 -31.50 23.31 19.16
N TRP A 610 -32.14 23.88 20.19
CA TRP A 610 -33.20 23.21 20.98
C TRP A 610 -34.62 23.37 20.40
N SER A 611 -34.81 24.20 19.36
CA SER A 611 -36.13 24.48 18.78
C SER A 611 -36.73 23.32 17.95
N THR A 612 -35.92 22.31 17.59
CA THR A 612 -36.25 21.15 16.72
C THR A 612 -36.69 21.47 15.29
N LYS A 613 -36.71 22.76 14.89
CA LYS A 613 -37.18 23.21 13.58
C LYS A 613 -36.17 22.98 12.46
N ASN A 614 -34.89 23.13 12.76
CA ASN A 614 -33.80 23.10 11.78
C ASN A 614 -32.97 21.83 11.93
N LYS A 615 -32.58 21.21 10.81
CA LYS A 615 -31.62 20.09 10.81
C LYS A 615 -30.18 20.57 11.02
N ASN A 616 -29.86 21.75 10.46
CA ASN A 616 -28.53 22.33 10.42
C ASN A 616 -28.64 23.84 10.71
N ILE A 617 -27.66 24.42 11.42
CA ILE A 617 -27.62 25.86 11.76
C ILE A 617 -26.26 26.43 11.39
N SER A 618 -26.24 27.62 10.79
CA SER A 618 -25.00 28.38 10.52
C SER A 618 -24.72 29.34 11.68
N PRO A 619 -23.67 29.14 12.50
CA PRO A 619 -23.40 29.96 13.68
C PRO A 619 -22.74 31.31 13.33
N ASN A 620 -23.18 31.99 12.27
CA ASN A 620 -22.53 33.20 11.73
C ASN A 620 -22.45 34.33 12.76
N ARG A 621 -23.56 34.65 13.44
CA ARG A 621 -23.60 35.71 14.46
C ARG A 621 -22.71 35.41 15.67
N PHE A 622 -22.66 34.14 16.06
CA PHE A 622 -21.76 33.71 17.13
C PHE A 622 -20.29 33.82 16.69
N ASN A 623 -19.97 33.40 15.47
CA ASN A 623 -18.62 33.53 14.91
C ASN A 623 -18.17 34.99 14.79
N GLU A 624 -19.06 35.91 14.42
CA GLU A 624 -18.80 37.36 14.43
C GLU A 624 -18.51 37.87 15.85
N ALA A 625 -19.31 37.47 16.85
CA ALA A 625 -19.07 37.85 18.24
C ALA A 625 -17.74 37.32 18.80
N VAL A 626 -17.25 36.18 18.30
CA VAL A 626 -15.94 35.60 18.67
C VAL A 626 -14.78 36.32 18.00
N ARG A 627 -14.93 36.80 16.75
CA ARG A 627 -13.86 37.51 16.01
C ARG A 627 -13.33 38.75 16.73
N PHE A 628 -14.16 39.39 17.56
CA PHE A 628 -13.72 40.52 18.39
C PHE A 628 -12.73 40.12 19.51
N ALA A 629 -12.40 38.84 19.67
CA ALA A 629 -11.29 38.38 20.50
C ALA A 629 -10.03 38.18 19.62
N GLU A 630 -8.99 38.99 19.86
CA GLU A 630 -7.74 39.03 19.07
C GLU A 630 -7.11 37.64 18.82
N GLN A 631 -7.27 36.70 19.75
CA GLN A 631 -6.69 35.35 19.64
C GLN A 631 -7.37 34.44 18.59
N PHE A 632 -8.57 34.77 18.10
CA PHE A 632 -9.36 33.92 17.18
C PHE A 632 -9.89 34.70 15.95
N ASP A 633 -9.22 35.81 15.59
CA ASP A 633 -9.60 36.71 14.49
C ASP A 633 -9.06 36.30 13.11
N ASP A 634 -8.16 35.31 13.06
CA ASP A 634 -7.42 34.94 11.85
C ASP A 634 -8.15 33.96 10.89
N GLY A 635 -9.29 33.39 11.29
CA GLY A 635 -10.01 32.40 10.46
C GLY A 635 -9.24 31.09 10.24
N GLU A 636 -8.18 30.86 11.01
CA GLU A 636 -7.32 29.68 10.92
C GLU A 636 -7.84 28.52 11.80
N GLN A 637 -7.20 27.35 11.68
CA GLN A 637 -7.45 26.24 12.59
C GLN A 637 -6.79 26.49 13.95
N HIS A 638 -7.53 26.21 15.03
CA HIS A 638 -7.05 26.37 16.41
C HIS A 638 -7.28 25.11 17.24
N ASP A 639 -6.64 25.04 18.41
CA ASP A 639 -6.88 23.97 19.36
C ASP A 639 -8.28 24.11 20.01
N CYS A 640 -9.07 23.03 19.93
CA CYS A 640 -10.41 22.98 20.52
C CYS A 640 -10.39 23.22 22.05
N GLN A 641 -9.35 22.77 22.75
CA GLN A 641 -9.23 22.96 24.19
C GLN A 641 -9.02 24.44 24.55
N GLU A 642 -8.19 25.16 23.80
CA GLU A 642 -7.99 26.61 23.99
C GLU A 642 -9.31 27.36 23.78
N PHE A 643 -10.06 26.99 22.74
CA PHE A 643 -11.38 27.57 22.48
C PHE A 643 -12.42 27.27 23.57
N VAL A 644 -12.44 26.05 24.12
CA VAL A 644 -13.31 25.69 25.25
C VAL A 644 -12.97 26.53 26.49
N SER A 645 -11.68 26.67 26.83
CA SER A 645 -11.23 27.50 27.96
C SER A 645 -11.67 28.95 27.80
N PHE A 646 -11.51 29.52 26.61
CA PHE A 646 -11.99 30.86 26.27
C PHE A 646 -13.50 31.03 26.50
N LEU A 647 -14.33 30.08 26.03
CA LEU A 647 -15.77 30.17 26.22
C LEU A 647 -16.17 30.10 27.70
N ILE A 648 -15.54 29.21 28.46
CA ILE A 648 -15.77 29.10 29.91
C ILE A 648 -15.44 30.41 30.61
N GLU A 649 -14.31 31.06 30.29
CA GLU A 649 -13.94 32.36 30.86
C GLU A 649 -14.93 33.47 30.51
N ARG A 650 -15.41 33.51 29.25
CA ARG A 650 -16.43 34.47 28.80
C ARG A 650 -17.76 34.27 29.54
N PHE A 651 -18.21 33.02 29.66
CA PHE A 651 -19.42 32.69 30.41
C PHE A 651 -19.27 33.04 31.89
N HIS A 652 -18.14 32.71 32.51
CA HIS A 652 -17.84 33.04 33.91
C HIS A 652 -17.94 34.55 34.15
N THR A 653 -17.20 35.34 33.36
CA THR A 653 -17.15 36.80 33.49
C THR A 653 -18.53 37.43 33.37
N CYS A 654 -19.34 36.91 32.44
CA CYS A 654 -20.68 37.41 32.18
C CYS A 654 -21.63 37.07 33.34
N VAL A 655 -21.65 35.81 33.78
CA VAL A 655 -22.55 35.34 34.86
C VAL A 655 -22.20 35.99 36.19
N ALA A 656 -20.92 36.07 36.56
CA ALA A 656 -20.48 36.69 37.81
C ALA A 656 -20.95 38.16 37.92
N LYS A 657 -20.85 38.92 36.82
CA LYS A 657 -21.32 40.32 36.78
C LYS A 657 -22.83 40.45 36.96
N MET A 658 -23.61 39.53 36.38
CA MET A 658 -25.07 39.54 36.50
C MET A 658 -25.52 39.19 37.93
N GLU A 659 -24.87 38.22 38.57
CA GLU A 659 -25.18 37.80 39.94
C GLU A 659 -24.81 38.89 40.97
N ASN A 660 -23.69 39.58 40.76
CA ASN A 660 -23.28 40.72 41.60
C ASN A 660 -24.22 41.93 41.47
N GLN A 661 -24.73 42.22 40.26
CA GLN A 661 -25.68 43.31 40.06
C GLN A 661 -27.05 43.06 40.71
N ASN A 662 -27.54 41.81 40.69
CA ASN A 662 -28.80 41.45 41.35
C ASN A 662 -28.71 41.50 42.88
N SER A 663 -27.52 41.27 43.45
CA SER A 663 -27.29 41.34 44.91
C SER A 663 -27.31 42.78 45.45
N ILE A 664 -27.04 43.79 44.62
CA ILE A 664 -27.04 45.21 45.03
C ILE A 664 -28.47 45.79 45.04
N THR A 665 -29.42 45.19 44.31
CA THR A 665 -30.80 45.71 44.20
C THR A 665 -31.74 45.34 45.35
N ASP A 666 -31.34 44.47 46.28
CA ASP A 666 -32.18 44.00 47.41
C ASP A 666 -31.82 44.66 48.77
N GLY A 667 -30.88 45.61 48.79
CA GLY A 667 -30.46 46.35 49.99
C GLY A 667 -30.84 47.83 49.94
N GLY A 668 -31.83 48.23 50.74
CA GLY A 668 -32.34 49.61 50.81
C GLY A 668 -31.32 50.68 51.25
N ARG A 669 -31.15 51.67 50.37
CA ARG A 669 -30.93 53.12 50.56
C ARG A 669 -30.57 53.65 51.98
N SER A 670 -29.36 54.24 52.11
CA SER A 670 -29.15 55.52 52.82
C SER A 670 -27.78 56.19 52.53
N HIS A 671 -27.87 57.46 52.14
CA HIS A 671 -26.94 58.61 52.25
C HIS A 671 -25.60 58.73 51.45
N GLU A 672 -25.68 59.58 50.42
CA GLU A 672 -24.94 60.84 50.16
C GLU A 672 -23.42 61.04 50.42
N SER A 673 -22.80 61.56 49.35
CA SER A 673 -21.82 62.67 49.27
C SER A 673 -20.33 62.39 49.48
N GLY A 674 -19.51 62.94 48.57
CA GLY A 674 -18.08 63.17 48.78
C GLY A 674 -17.21 63.03 47.54
N GLU A 675 -16.91 64.14 46.88
CA GLU A 675 -15.82 64.28 45.90
C GLU A 675 -14.43 64.11 46.53
N SER A 676 -13.46 63.80 45.66
CA SER A 676 -12.02 64.12 45.74
C SER A 676 -11.09 63.18 46.50
N GLY A 677 -9.95 62.87 45.85
CA GLY A 677 -8.69 62.62 46.55
C GLY A 677 -7.95 61.35 46.12
N SER A 678 -6.90 61.55 45.34
CA SER A 678 -5.75 60.64 45.23
C SER A 678 -5.30 60.08 46.59
N ASN A 679 -4.98 58.79 46.64
CA ASN A 679 -3.87 58.27 47.43
C ASN A 679 -3.53 56.84 46.96
N GLU A 680 -2.41 56.72 46.26
CA GLU A 680 -1.57 55.54 46.31
C GLU A 680 -1.22 55.28 47.79
N ALA A 681 -1.86 54.28 48.38
CA ALA A 681 -1.50 53.79 49.70
C ALA A 681 -1.18 52.30 49.57
N SER A 682 0.12 52.02 49.64
CA SER A 682 0.66 50.72 50.00
C SER A 682 -0.09 50.16 51.21
N CYS A 683 -0.71 49.00 51.06
CA CYS A 683 -1.08 48.17 52.20
C CYS A 683 -0.22 46.92 52.15
N GLY A 684 0.56 46.74 53.22
CA GLY A 684 1.60 45.75 53.33
C GLY A 684 1.08 44.34 53.13
N LYS A 685 1.89 43.53 52.45
CA LYS A 685 1.86 42.08 52.65
C LYS A 685 2.27 41.84 54.10
N ASP A 686 1.29 41.58 54.96
CA ASP A 686 1.55 40.86 56.20
C ASP A 686 1.99 39.45 55.80
N GLU A 687 3.29 39.28 55.60
CA GLU A 687 3.97 37.98 55.64
C GLU A 687 3.93 37.47 57.09
N ALA A 688 2.74 37.17 57.59
CA ALA A 688 2.59 36.31 58.75
C ALA A 688 3.00 34.90 58.32
N SER A 689 4.18 34.48 58.79
CA SER A 689 4.82 33.21 58.53
C SER A 689 3.83 32.04 58.39
N ASP A 690 3.81 31.42 57.21
CA ASP A 690 3.05 30.20 56.87
C ASP A 690 3.57 28.93 57.61
N ALA A 691 4.32 29.15 58.69
CA ALA A 691 4.94 28.14 59.53
C ALA A 691 3.93 27.64 60.56
N GLY A 692 3.20 26.58 60.21
CA GLY A 692 2.35 25.83 61.14
C GLY A 692 0.93 25.50 60.66
N LYS A 693 0.49 26.07 59.53
CA LYS A 693 -0.83 25.74 58.94
C LYS A 693 -0.81 24.38 58.25
N THR A 694 -1.88 23.63 58.43
CA THR A 694 -2.12 22.33 57.76
C THR A 694 -2.40 22.54 56.26
N ASP A 695 -2.19 21.49 55.46
CA ASP A 695 -2.49 21.53 54.02
C ASP A 695 -3.99 21.80 53.78
N GLU A 696 -4.86 21.32 54.68
CA GLU A 696 -6.30 21.59 54.68
C GLU A 696 -6.63 23.07 54.85
N GLU A 697 -6.04 23.75 55.84
CA GLU A 697 -6.28 25.19 56.07
C GLU A 697 -5.76 26.05 54.91
N LYS A 698 -4.64 25.66 54.31
CA LYS A 698 -4.08 26.36 53.14
C LYS A 698 -4.96 26.19 51.91
N ALA A 699 -5.45 24.97 51.68
CA ALA A 699 -6.34 24.68 50.57
C ALA A 699 -7.69 25.40 50.70
N GLU A 700 -8.29 25.38 51.89
CA GLU A 700 -9.57 26.06 52.14
C GLU A 700 -9.42 27.57 51.97
N LYS A 701 -8.39 28.18 52.56
CA LYS A 701 -8.11 29.61 52.39
C LYS A 701 -7.92 29.98 50.91
N ALA A 702 -7.12 29.21 50.17
CA ALA A 702 -6.90 29.45 48.75
C ALA A 702 -8.20 29.30 47.93
N TRP A 703 -9.09 28.39 48.33
CA TRP A 703 -10.39 28.21 47.71
C TRP A 703 -11.34 29.37 48.03
N GLU A 704 -11.43 29.79 49.30
CA GLU A 704 -12.22 30.94 49.74
C GLU A 704 -11.77 32.24 49.05
N ASP A 705 -10.47 32.48 48.98
CA ASP A 705 -9.88 33.63 48.29
C ASP A 705 -10.27 33.63 46.80
N TYR A 706 -10.21 32.46 46.13
CA TYR A 706 -10.62 32.34 44.74
C TYR A 706 -12.13 32.55 44.54
N ILE A 707 -12.98 31.93 45.37
CA ILE A 707 -14.44 32.06 45.27
C ILE A 707 -14.90 33.49 45.55
N ARG A 708 -14.27 34.19 46.50
CA ARG A 708 -14.58 35.60 46.81
C ARG A 708 -14.55 36.47 45.56
N ASP A 709 -13.57 36.24 44.71
CA ASP A 709 -13.34 37.06 43.51
C ASP A 709 -14.01 36.47 42.26
N ASN A 710 -14.35 35.17 42.26
CA ASN A 710 -14.80 34.41 41.08
C ASN A 710 -16.09 33.60 41.33
N ASN A 711 -17.01 34.05 42.17
CA ASN A 711 -18.26 33.33 42.42
C ASN A 711 -19.21 33.41 41.22
N SER A 712 -19.46 32.28 40.55
CA SER A 712 -20.51 32.17 39.53
C SER A 712 -20.97 30.73 39.30
N LEU A 713 -22.11 30.55 38.63
CA LEU A 713 -22.56 29.22 38.17
C LEU A 713 -21.44 28.46 37.43
N VAL A 714 -20.68 29.13 36.57
CA VAL A 714 -19.60 28.49 35.79
C VAL A 714 -18.51 27.95 36.70
N THR A 715 -18.12 28.73 37.71
CA THR A 715 -17.15 28.32 38.73
C THR A 715 -17.65 27.11 39.52
N SER A 716 -18.93 27.08 39.87
CA SER A 716 -19.52 25.94 40.59
C SER A 716 -19.57 24.65 39.77
N LEU A 717 -19.58 24.75 38.43
CA LEU A 717 -19.67 23.60 37.54
C LEU A 717 -18.30 23.03 37.17
N PHE A 718 -17.34 23.89 36.80
CA PHE A 718 -16.09 23.46 36.15
C PHE A 718 -14.84 23.63 37.01
N SER A 719 -14.87 24.42 38.09
CA SER A 719 -13.67 24.69 38.87
C SER A 719 -13.39 23.56 39.88
N GLY A 720 -12.17 23.03 39.83
CA GLY A 720 -11.59 22.14 40.83
C GLY A 720 -10.30 22.72 41.40
N GLN A 721 -9.65 22.02 42.33
CA GLN A 721 -8.40 22.48 42.95
C GLN A 721 -7.31 21.42 42.82
N LEU A 722 -6.11 21.83 42.41
CA LEU A 722 -4.88 21.04 42.40
C LEU A 722 -4.03 21.36 43.62
N ARG A 723 -3.22 20.39 44.04
CA ARG A 723 -2.12 20.56 44.99
C ARG A 723 -0.79 20.35 44.27
N SER A 724 0.04 21.39 44.25
CA SER A 724 1.41 21.40 43.76
C SER A 724 2.37 21.30 44.93
N ARG A 725 3.05 20.15 45.08
CA ARG A 725 3.99 19.88 46.17
C ARG A 725 5.42 19.95 45.66
N LEU A 726 6.22 20.86 46.20
CA LEU A 726 7.64 21.02 45.89
C LEU A 726 8.51 20.40 46.99
N ILE A 727 9.28 19.37 46.65
CA ILE A 727 10.11 18.59 47.57
C ILE A 727 11.58 18.90 47.32
N CYS A 728 12.29 19.39 48.34
CA CYS A 728 13.73 19.60 48.26
C CYS A 728 14.47 18.25 48.22
N ARG A 729 15.32 18.02 47.21
CA ARG A 729 16.06 16.75 47.12
C ARG A 729 17.10 16.56 48.21
N LYS A 730 17.60 17.64 48.81
CA LYS A 730 18.64 17.65 49.87
C LYS A 730 18.06 17.39 51.26
N CYS A 731 17.16 18.25 51.76
CA CYS A 731 16.61 18.13 53.12
C CYS A 731 15.24 17.45 53.19
N LYS A 732 14.65 17.06 52.05
CA LYS A 732 13.32 16.44 51.93
C LYS A 732 12.17 17.28 52.49
N SER A 733 12.38 18.56 52.78
CA SER A 733 11.30 19.48 53.13
C SER A 733 10.34 19.63 51.95
N ALA A 734 9.04 19.64 52.24
CA ALA A 734 8.00 19.83 51.25
C ALA A 734 7.21 21.10 51.55
N SER A 735 6.81 21.81 50.50
CA SER A 735 5.88 22.93 50.54
C SER A 735 4.76 22.67 49.54
N SER A 736 3.51 22.85 49.95
CA SER A 736 2.32 22.68 49.11
C SER A 736 1.75 24.05 48.73
N VAL A 737 1.37 24.20 47.46
CA VAL A 737 0.63 25.34 46.91
C VAL A 737 -0.64 24.80 46.26
N PHE A 738 -1.75 25.51 46.43
CA PHE A 738 -3.05 25.10 45.92
C PHE A 738 -3.50 26.05 44.81
N GLU A 739 -3.86 25.48 43.66
CA GLU A 739 -4.20 26.23 42.44
C GLU A 739 -5.52 25.72 41.88
N VAL A 740 -6.34 26.61 41.31
CA VAL A 740 -7.62 26.24 40.71
C VAL A 740 -7.43 25.82 39.26
N PHE A 741 -8.18 24.82 38.81
CA PHE A 741 -8.21 24.38 37.42
C PHE A 741 -9.64 24.28 36.88
N THR A 742 -9.81 24.50 35.58
CA THR A 742 -11.08 24.30 34.84
C THR A 742 -11.03 23.10 33.90
N SER A 743 -9.83 22.64 33.54
CA SER A 743 -9.59 21.43 32.77
C SER A 743 -8.30 20.73 33.24
N LEU A 744 -8.29 19.39 33.20
CA LEU A 744 -7.10 18.59 33.48
C LEU A 744 -6.40 18.22 32.17
N SER A 745 -5.19 18.74 31.97
CA SER A 745 -4.38 18.45 30.79
C SER A 745 -3.39 17.32 31.08
N LEU A 746 -3.74 16.09 30.70
CA LEU A 746 -3.02 14.88 31.04
C LEU A 746 -1.92 14.53 30.02
N PRO A 747 -0.71 14.15 30.48
CA PRO A 747 0.35 13.69 29.60
C PRO A 747 0.09 12.26 29.12
N ILE A 748 0.16 12.05 27.81
CA ILE A 748 0.09 10.69 27.22
C ILE A 748 1.49 10.06 27.19
N GLY A 749 2.54 10.89 27.26
CA GLY A 749 3.95 10.52 27.32
C GLY A 749 4.50 10.15 25.96
N PHE A 750 5.07 11.08 25.19
CA PHE A 750 5.88 10.69 24.03
C PHE A 750 7.08 9.91 24.56
N GLU A 751 7.06 8.61 24.35
CA GLU A 751 8.21 7.79 24.67
C GLU A 751 9.26 8.09 23.60
N ASN A 752 10.47 8.47 24.02
CA ASN A 752 11.58 8.75 23.11
C ASN A 752 12.15 7.45 22.51
N VAL A 753 11.28 6.57 22.02
CA VAL A 753 11.61 5.24 21.52
C VAL A 753 10.97 5.01 20.15
N GLU A 754 11.64 4.24 19.31
CA GLU A 754 11.18 3.79 18.01
C GLU A 754 11.23 2.26 17.91
N LEU A 755 10.42 1.74 17.01
CA LEU A 755 10.42 0.33 16.66
C LEU A 755 11.40 0.11 15.50
N TYR A 756 12.39 -0.75 15.70
CA TYR A 756 13.31 -1.20 14.67
C TYR A 756 13.12 -2.70 14.44
N GLN A 757 13.11 -3.08 13.16
CA GLN A 757 13.08 -4.48 12.74
C GLN A 757 14.35 -4.78 11.95
N ILE A 758 15.00 -5.90 12.25
CA ILE A 758 16.21 -6.35 11.56
C ILE A 758 16.11 -7.84 11.23
N THR A 759 16.49 -8.19 10.01
CA THR A 759 16.52 -9.58 9.55
C THR A 759 17.93 -10.15 9.71
N VAL A 760 18.07 -11.20 10.52
CA VAL A 760 19.32 -11.93 10.71
C VAL A 760 19.41 -13.04 9.67
N VAL A 761 20.48 -13.04 8.87
CA VAL A 761 20.76 -14.03 7.83
C VAL A 761 21.98 -14.84 8.25
N ARG A 762 21.79 -16.15 8.46
CA ARG A 762 22.86 -17.10 8.79
C ARG A 762 23.45 -17.70 7.52
N ARG A 763 24.70 -18.17 7.63
CA ARG A 763 25.46 -18.79 6.52
C ARG A 763 25.14 -20.28 6.31
N ASP A 764 24.42 -20.90 7.25
CA ASP A 764 24.01 -22.32 7.18
C ASP A 764 22.89 -22.60 6.17
N GLY A 765 22.37 -21.55 5.52
CA GLY A 765 21.25 -21.66 4.60
C GLY A 765 19.89 -21.74 5.30
N SER A 766 19.81 -21.56 6.62
CA SER A 766 18.53 -21.46 7.34
C SER A 766 17.66 -20.30 6.86
N VAL A 767 16.34 -20.38 7.08
CA VAL A 767 15.41 -19.28 6.79
C VAL A 767 15.80 -18.08 7.66
N PRO A 768 15.99 -16.88 7.09
CA PRO A 768 16.31 -15.68 7.86
C PRO A 768 15.27 -15.39 8.93
N ARG A 769 15.71 -14.97 10.12
CA ARG A 769 14.81 -14.64 11.23
C ARG A 769 14.82 -13.14 11.51
N ARG A 770 13.64 -12.54 11.61
CA ARG A 770 13.46 -11.12 11.91
C ARG A 770 13.22 -10.92 13.39
N TYR A 771 13.88 -9.93 13.95
CA TYR A 771 13.76 -9.55 15.35
C TYR A 771 13.23 -8.12 15.47
N GLY A 772 12.39 -7.90 16.48
CA GLY A 772 11.81 -6.59 16.78
C GLY A 772 12.46 -5.97 18.01
N PHE A 773 12.80 -4.69 17.94
CA PHE A 773 13.41 -3.96 19.03
C PHE A 773 12.72 -2.62 19.25
N ARG A 774 12.46 -2.26 20.50
CA ARG A 774 11.93 -0.95 20.90
C ARG A 774 13.03 -0.17 21.62
N LEU A 775 13.67 0.76 20.90
CA LEU A 775 14.92 1.39 21.33
C LEU A 775 14.80 2.91 21.35
N PRO A 776 15.59 3.61 22.19
CA PRO A 776 15.65 5.07 22.17
C PRO A 776 16.08 5.62 20.80
N ARG A 777 15.56 6.80 20.41
CA ARG A 777 15.90 7.44 19.12
C ARG A 777 17.41 7.70 18.95
N GLU A 778 18.12 7.90 20.06
CA GLU A 778 19.56 8.13 20.13
C GLU A 778 20.42 6.86 20.07
N CYS A 779 19.82 5.67 19.95
CA CYS A 779 20.57 4.40 19.91
C CYS A 779 21.50 4.34 18.69
N THR A 780 22.76 3.94 18.90
CA THR A 780 23.75 3.77 17.84
C THR A 780 23.66 2.38 17.18
N VAL A 781 24.14 2.27 15.95
CA VAL A 781 24.25 0.99 15.21
C VAL A 781 25.08 -0.02 16.01
N GLY A 782 26.18 0.39 16.65
CA GLY A 782 27.02 -0.52 17.45
C GLY A 782 26.30 -1.10 18.68
N THR A 783 25.49 -0.28 19.36
CA THR A 783 24.65 -0.75 20.49
C THR A 783 23.58 -1.70 19.99
N PHE A 784 22.94 -1.36 18.87
CA PHE A 784 21.92 -2.19 18.23
C PHE A 784 22.48 -3.56 17.81
N LYS A 785 23.66 -3.57 17.20
CA LYS A 785 24.40 -4.78 16.83
C LYS A 785 24.64 -5.71 18.04
N GLY A 786 24.96 -5.14 19.20
CA GLY A 786 25.09 -5.91 20.45
C GLY A 786 23.79 -6.57 20.90
N LEU A 787 22.67 -5.85 20.83
CA LEU A 787 21.35 -6.40 21.18
C LEU A 787 20.90 -7.50 20.21
N VAL A 788 21.21 -7.34 18.92
CA VAL A 788 20.94 -8.34 17.89
C VAL A 788 21.77 -9.60 18.11
N ALA A 789 23.04 -9.46 18.51
CA ALA A 789 23.91 -10.57 18.85
C ALA A 789 23.32 -11.41 20.01
N GLU A 790 22.89 -10.74 21.09
CA GLU A 790 22.26 -11.39 22.24
C GLU A 790 20.95 -12.12 21.85
N ALA A 791 20.07 -11.46 21.11
CA ALA A 791 18.78 -12.02 20.71
C ALA A 791 18.92 -13.20 19.72
N SER A 792 19.88 -13.11 18.80
CA SER A 792 20.08 -14.13 17.75
C SER A 792 20.99 -15.29 18.16
N GLY A 793 21.71 -15.16 19.28
CA GLY A 793 22.73 -16.13 19.72
C GLY A 793 23.99 -16.16 18.85
N VAL A 794 24.18 -15.19 17.95
CA VAL A 794 25.38 -15.05 17.10
C VAL A 794 26.32 -14.05 17.77
N SER A 795 27.63 -14.33 17.78
CA SER A 795 28.63 -13.41 18.36
C SER A 795 28.56 -12.04 17.69
N ARG A 796 28.73 -10.97 18.49
CA ARG A 796 28.74 -9.59 18.00
C ARG A 796 29.77 -9.40 16.87
N ASP A 797 30.96 -9.99 17.01
CA ASP A 797 32.03 -9.83 16.01
C ASP A 797 31.77 -10.66 14.74
N ALA A 798 30.94 -11.69 14.85
CA ALA A 798 30.49 -12.51 13.73
C ALA A 798 29.26 -11.93 13.00
N LEU A 799 28.91 -10.67 13.23
CA LEU A 799 27.79 -9.99 12.57
C LEU A 799 28.25 -8.74 11.84
N THR A 800 27.62 -8.43 10.71
CA THR A 800 27.70 -7.11 10.06
C THR A 800 26.30 -6.59 9.77
N VAL A 801 26.03 -5.32 10.11
CA VAL A 801 24.73 -4.67 9.88
C VAL A 801 24.80 -3.94 8.55
N GLN A 802 23.86 -4.23 7.65
CA GLN A 802 23.78 -3.66 6.32
C GLN A 802 22.40 -3.06 6.05
N CYS A 803 22.40 -1.90 5.38
CA CYS A 803 21.19 -1.23 4.92
C CYS A 803 20.96 -1.60 3.45
N LEU A 804 19.95 -2.43 3.19
CA LEU A 804 19.58 -2.81 1.82
C LEU A 804 18.33 -2.06 1.37
N SER A 805 18.28 -1.74 0.08
CA SER A 805 17.06 -1.25 -0.56
C SER A 805 15.97 -2.34 -0.58
N LYS A 806 14.72 -1.97 -0.92
CA LYS A 806 13.64 -2.95 -1.12
C LYS A 806 13.95 -4.02 -2.18
N ARG A 807 14.90 -3.76 -3.09
CA ARG A 807 15.34 -4.67 -4.16
C ARG A 807 16.60 -5.48 -3.80
N GLY A 808 17.08 -5.39 -2.56
CA GLY A 808 18.29 -6.12 -2.12
C GLY A 808 19.61 -5.42 -2.48
N CYS A 809 19.59 -4.32 -3.24
CA CYS A 809 20.81 -3.56 -3.56
C CYS A 809 21.37 -2.85 -2.32
N PHE A 810 22.71 -2.86 -2.17
CA PHE A 810 23.42 -2.07 -1.16
C PHE A 810 23.11 -0.59 -1.33
N MET A 811 22.73 0.06 -0.22
CA MET A 811 22.67 1.51 -0.13
C MET A 811 24.04 2.02 0.36
N ASN A 812 24.42 3.27 0.03
CA ASN A 812 25.76 3.83 0.27
C ASN A 812 26.46 3.29 1.54
N PRO A 813 27.70 2.76 1.42
CA PRO A 813 28.41 2.07 2.51
C PRO A 813 28.68 2.93 3.75
N SER A 814 28.53 4.26 3.65
CA SER A 814 28.71 5.22 4.75
C SER A 814 27.62 5.16 5.85
N ASN A 815 26.54 4.39 5.67
CA ASN A 815 25.33 4.55 6.48
C ASN A 815 25.16 3.56 7.65
N ALA A 816 26.08 2.60 7.84
CA ALA A 816 25.97 1.56 8.86
C ALA A 816 27.25 1.39 9.72
N GLU A 817 28.01 2.48 9.92
CA GLU A 817 29.13 2.47 10.87
C GLU A 817 28.63 2.47 12.33
N ASP A 818 29.35 1.77 13.21
CA ASP A 818 28.96 1.55 14.63
C ASP A 818 28.62 2.84 15.41
N GLY A 819 29.21 3.98 15.03
CA GLY A 819 29.03 5.28 15.71
C GLY A 819 27.81 6.10 15.26
N ILE A 820 27.10 5.68 14.22
CA ILE A 820 25.98 6.41 13.64
C ILE A 820 24.68 6.11 14.43
N ALA A 821 23.83 7.13 14.62
CA ALA A 821 22.52 6.95 15.24
C ALA A 821 21.55 6.24 14.30
N LEU A 822 20.74 5.31 14.81
CA LEU A 822 19.73 4.60 14.00
C LEU A 822 18.71 5.54 13.36
N SER A 823 18.46 6.70 13.97
CA SER A 823 17.55 7.73 13.44
C SER A 823 18.00 8.35 12.12
N SER A 824 19.28 8.21 11.72
CA SER A 824 19.76 8.69 10.42
C SER A 824 19.62 7.66 9.29
N VAL A 825 19.14 6.44 9.58
CA VAL A 825 18.84 5.44 8.55
C VAL A 825 17.70 5.96 7.66
N PRO A 826 17.86 5.96 6.32
CA PRO A 826 16.84 6.48 5.42
C PRO A 826 15.47 5.81 5.60
N PRO A 827 14.35 6.57 5.57
CA PRO A 827 13.01 6.01 5.63
C PRO A 827 12.77 5.01 4.50
N GLY A 828 12.46 3.76 4.85
CA GLY A 828 12.19 2.67 3.89
C GLY A 828 13.38 1.76 3.56
N ALA A 829 14.56 1.99 4.14
CA ALA A 829 15.65 1.01 4.14
C ALA A 829 15.31 -0.21 5.00
N ARG A 830 15.76 -1.40 4.60
CA ARG A 830 15.64 -2.62 5.39
C ARG A 830 16.99 -2.95 6.03
N LEU A 831 16.97 -3.23 7.33
CA LEU A 831 18.17 -3.59 8.09
C LEU A 831 18.36 -5.11 8.03
N TYR A 832 19.58 -5.52 7.69
CA TYR A 832 20.01 -6.92 7.70
C TYR A 832 21.23 -7.08 8.58
N ALA A 833 21.26 -8.14 9.38
CA ALA A 833 22.45 -8.59 10.09
C ALA A 833 22.95 -9.87 9.41
N LEU A 834 24.04 -9.77 8.67
CA LEU A 834 24.65 -10.90 7.96
C LEU A 834 25.71 -11.56 8.84
N GLN A 835 25.65 -12.87 8.98
CA GLN A 835 26.67 -13.63 9.73
C GLN A 835 27.98 -13.71 8.93
N LEU A 836 29.09 -13.40 9.60
CA LEU A 836 30.45 -13.50 9.09
C LEU A 836 31.06 -14.88 9.42
N PRO A 837 32.10 -15.34 8.69
CA PRO A 837 32.85 -16.53 9.07
C PRO A 837 33.55 -16.35 10.42
N GLU A 838 33.34 -17.27 11.36
CA GLU A 838 33.92 -17.17 12.71
C GLU A 838 35.44 -17.44 12.74
N ASP A 839 35.93 -18.29 11.82
CA ASP A 839 37.33 -18.74 11.78
C ASP A 839 38.17 -18.07 10.68
N THR A 840 37.66 -17.06 9.98
CA THR A 840 38.37 -16.44 8.85
C THR A 840 38.15 -14.92 8.78
N PRO A 841 39.19 -14.10 8.95
CA PRO A 841 39.06 -12.65 8.87
C PRO A 841 38.80 -12.16 7.43
N ASP A 842 39.25 -12.93 6.44
CA ASP A 842 39.10 -12.62 5.02
C ASP A 842 37.78 -13.18 4.46
N TRP A 843 36.85 -12.29 4.15
CA TRP A 843 35.57 -12.61 3.52
C TRP A 843 35.25 -11.63 2.39
N ARG A 844 34.31 -12.03 1.54
CA ARG A 844 33.78 -11.21 0.44
C ARG A 844 32.27 -11.30 0.38
N VAL A 845 31.66 -10.26 -0.17
CA VAL A 845 30.25 -10.28 -0.56
C VAL A 845 30.14 -10.95 -1.92
N ALA A 846 29.20 -11.89 -2.04
CA ALA A 846 28.78 -12.44 -3.32
C ALA A 846 27.36 -11.97 -3.66
N ILE A 847 27.15 -11.48 -4.90
CA ILE A 847 25.86 -10.92 -5.35
C ILE A 847 25.29 -11.73 -6.50
N HIS A 848 23.99 -12.05 -6.45
CA HIS A 848 23.29 -12.70 -7.55
C HIS A 848 23.08 -11.74 -8.72
N ARG A 849 23.47 -12.19 -9.92
CA ARG A 849 23.27 -11.45 -11.17
C ARG A 849 22.43 -12.26 -12.13
N LYS A 850 21.50 -11.58 -12.79
CA LYS A 850 20.72 -12.10 -13.91
C LYS A 850 21.15 -11.36 -15.18
N LEU A 851 21.53 -12.12 -16.19
CA LEU A 851 21.89 -11.62 -17.52
C LEU A 851 20.65 -11.72 -18.43
N GLN A 852 20.00 -10.61 -18.75
CA GLN A 852 18.83 -10.58 -19.64
C GLN A 852 19.19 -10.06 -21.03
N TYR A 853 18.88 -10.84 -22.07
CA TYR A 853 19.14 -10.42 -23.46
C TYR A 853 18.25 -9.22 -23.85
N ASN A 854 18.84 -8.23 -24.52
CA ASN A 854 18.10 -7.13 -25.13
C ASN A 854 17.89 -7.45 -26.62
N TYR A 855 16.64 -7.43 -27.11
CA TYR A 855 16.29 -7.86 -28.49
C TYR A 855 16.91 -7.00 -29.61
N GLU A 856 17.55 -5.89 -29.27
CA GLU A 856 18.27 -5.05 -30.23
C GLU A 856 19.76 -5.43 -30.22
N PRO A 857 20.35 -5.81 -31.38
CA PRO A 857 21.75 -6.18 -31.47
C PRO A 857 22.62 -4.92 -31.29
N TYR A 858 23.04 -4.66 -30.04
CA TYR A 858 23.94 -3.57 -29.70
C TYR A 858 25.42 -3.91 -29.92
N PHE A 859 26.16 -2.84 -30.16
CA PHE A 859 27.49 -2.72 -30.75
C PHE A 859 28.62 -3.58 -30.15
N LEU A 860 28.49 -3.98 -28.89
CA LEU A 860 29.47 -4.72 -28.11
C LEU A 860 28.67 -5.63 -27.18
N GLY A 861 28.83 -6.95 -27.27
CA GLY A 861 28.06 -7.92 -26.47
C GLY A 861 28.08 -7.64 -24.97
N ALA A 862 29.04 -6.84 -24.49
CA ALA A 862 29.12 -6.45 -23.10
C ALA A 862 28.61 -5.05 -22.74
N THR A 863 28.45 -4.06 -23.63
CA THR A 863 27.84 -2.78 -23.19
C THR A 863 26.32 -2.73 -23.35
N GLY A 864 25.72 -3.70 -24.05
CA GLY A 864 24.26 -3.73 -24.25
C GLY A 864 23.62 -5.03 -24.73
N GLY A 865 24.37 -6.13 -24.92
CA GLY A 865 23.76 -7.43 -25.25
C GLY A 865 23.00 -8.05 -24.08
N PHE A 866 23.41 -7.72 -22.86
CA PHE A 866 22.78 -8.15 -21.63
C PHE A 866 22.57 -6.98 -20.67
N ILE A 867 21.37 -6.87 -20.11
CA ILE A 867 21.12 -6.05 -18.94
C ILE A 867 21.51 -6.90 -17.73
N VAL A 868 22.56 -6.47 -17.02
CA VAL A 868 22.94 -7.07 -15.73
C VAL A 868 21.98 -6.51 -14.69
N THR A 869 21.19 -7.39 -14.09
CA THR A 869 20.33 -7.03 -12.97
C THR A 869 20.79 -7.74 -11.73
N GLN A 870 21.07 -6.98 -10.68
CA GLN A 870 21.31 -7.52 -9.35
C GLN A 870 19.96 -7.90 -8.75
N PHE A 871 19.89 -9.05 -8.10
CA PHE A 871 18.70 -9.46 -7.39
C PHE A 871 19.07 -10.22 -6.14
N GLY A 872 18.08 -10.41 -5.28
CA GLY A 872 18.22 -11.29 -4.13
C GLY A 872 19.03 -10.75 -2.96
N LEU A 873 19.19 -11.61 -1.95
CA LEU A 873 19.99 -11.28 -0.76
C LEU A 873 21.48 -11.50 -1.04
N PRO A 874 22.36 -10.56 -0.66
CA PRO A 874 23.80 -10.76 -0.76
C PRO A 874 24.26 -11.89 0.16
N LEU A 875 25.22 -12.69 -0.33
CA LEU A 875 25.82 -13.80 0.39
C LEU A 875 27.17 -13.38 0.96
N ILE A 876 27.57 -13.97 2.09
CA ILE A 876 28.90 -13.76 2.69
C ILE A 876 29.71 -15.03 2.52
N VAL A 877 30.77 -14.96 1.73
CA VAL A 877 31.64 -16.10 1.44
C VAL A 877 33.02 -15.93 2.09
N PRO A 878 33.58 -16.99 2.68
CA PRO A 878 34.94 -16.96 3.21
C PRO A 878 35.92 -16.92 2.04
N CYS A 879 36.93 -16.06 2.11
CA CYS A 879 37.93 -15.91 1.06
C CYS A 879 39.36 -15.89 1.64
N PRO A 880 39.79 -16.94 2.37
CA PRO A 880 41.19 -17.05 2.77
C PRO A 880 42.10 -17.17 1.53
N PRO A 881 43.38 -16.79 1.61
CA PRO A 881 44.29 -16.78 0.46
C PRO A 881 44.45 -18.12 -0.28
N ASP A 882 44.19 -19.24 0.41
CA ASP A 882 44.32 -20.61 -0.09
C ASP A 882 42.99 -21.25 -0.52
N ILE A 883 41.88 -20.49 -0.58
CA ILE A 883 40.59 -21.04 -0.97
C ILE A 883 40.59 -21.58 -2.41
N THR A 884 40.08 -22.80 -2.56
CA THR A 884 39.87 -23.40 -3.87
C THR A 884 38.52 -22.98 -4.46
N GLY A 885 38.42 -22.97 -5.78
CA GLY A 885 37.15 -22.68 -6.45
C GLY A 885 36.03 -23.64 -6.01
N LYS A 886 36.32 -24.94 -5.89
CA LYS A 886 35.37 -25.93 -5.38
C LYS A 886 34.78 -25.57 -4.01
N GLN A 887 35.61 -25.18 -3.04
CA GLN A 887 35.15 -24.78 -1.71
C GLN A 887 34.24 -23.55 -1.77
N LEU A 888 34.55 -22.58 -2.64
CA LEU A 888 33.74 -21.38 -2.82
C LEU A 888 32.34 -21.70 -3.40
N TYR A 889 32.28 -22.56 -4.42
CA TYR A 889 31.00 -23.01 -4.99
C TYR A 889 30.17 -23.81 -3.98
N GLU A 890 30.81 -24.67 -3.19
CA GLU A 890 30.14 -25.44 -2.13
C GLU A 890 29.55 -24.52 -1.04
N ASP A 891 30.28 -23.46 -0.63
CA ASP A 891 29.79 -22.50 0.36
C ASP A 891 28.59 -21.70 -0.15
N VAL A 892 28.65 -21.22 -1.39
CA VAL A 892 27.53 -20.54 -2.06
C VAL A 892 26.32 -21.47 -2.16
N MET A 893 26.52 -22.72 -2.58
CA MET A 893 25.46 -23.73 -2.62
C MET A 893 24.79 -23.95 -1.26
N VAL A 894 25.56 -24.05 -0.16
CA VAL A 894 25.02 -24.22 1.20
C VAL A 894 24.08 -23.08 1.56
N GLN A 895 24.51 -21.83 1.34
CA GLN A 895 23.69 -20.65 1.66
C GLN A 895 22.40 -20.57 0.84
N MET A 896 22.41 -21.16 -0.38
CA MET A 896 21.30 -21.12 -1.32
C MET A 896 20.31 -22.28 -1.19
N ARG A 897 20.64 -23.36 -0.47
CA ARG A 897 19.81 -24.59 -0.41
C ARG A 897 18.35 -24.31 -0.06
N ARG A 898 18.06 -23.29 0.76
CA ARG A 898 16.69 -22.94 1.18
C ARG A 898 15.76 -22.44 0.10
N PHE A 899 16.29 -21.93 -1.01
CA PHE A 899 15.49 -21.38 -2.12
C PHE A 899 15.82 -22.05 -3.45
N MET A 900 16.43 -23.24 -3.37
CA MET A 900 16.66 -24.09 -4.52
C MET A 900 15.68 -25.27 -4.49
N ASP A 901 14.87 -25.40 -5.53
CA ASP A 901 14.03 -26.56 -5.75
C ASP A 901 14.91 -27.75 -6.16
N THR A 902 14.98 -28.75 -5.29
CA THR A 902 15.74 -29.99 -5.51
C THR A 902 14.90 -31.11 -6.12
N SER A 903 13.58 -30.91 -6.19
CA SER A 903 12.65 -31.78 -6.90
C SER A 903 12.68 -31.46 -8.40
N SER A 904 12.92 -32.46 -9.24
CA SER A 904 12.66 -32.32 -10.67
C SER A 904 11.16 -32.07 -10.89
N PRO A 905 10.75 -31.14 -11.77
CA PRO A 905 9.33 -30.87 -12.01
C PRO A 905 8.64 -32.15 -12.48
N THR A 906 7.72 -32.68 -11.67
CA THR A 906 7.02 -33.94 -11.93
C THR A 906 6.01 -33.85 -13.09
N ILE A 907 5.82 -32.66 -13.66
CA ILE A 907 4.80 -32.34 -14.67
C ILE A 907 5.41 -32.16 -16.09
N SER A 908 6.73 -32.15 -16.24
CA SER A 908 7.37 -32.03 -17.57
C SER A 908 7.38 -33.37 -18.34
N SER A 909 6.82 -33.37 -19.54
CA SER A 909 6.54 -34.57 -20.34
C SER A 909 7.30 -34.64 -21.68
N ARG A 910 8.26 -33.72 -21.94
CA ARG A 910 9.29 -33.86 -23.00
C ARG A 910 10.68 -33.88 -22.36
N ALA A 911 11.31 -35.05 -22.34
CA ALA A 911 12.76 -35.36 -22.33
C ALA A 911 13.80 -34.43 -21.63
N HIS A 912 14.74 -35.08 -20.92
CA HIS A 912 15.97 -34.58 -20.25
C HIS A 912 15.77 -33.75 -18.98
N ASP A 913 16.31 -34.27 -17.87
CA ASP A 913 16.67 -33.45 -16.73
C ASP A 913 17.71 -32.42 -17.21
N PRO A 914 17.45 -31.11 -17.10
CA PRO A 914 18.44 -30.08 -17.45
C PRO A 914 19.75 -30.23 -16.69
N SER A 915 19.80 -31.07 -15.63
CA SER A 915 21.02 -31.46 -14.94
C SER A 915 22.06 -32.15 -15.83
N GLU A 916 21.65 -32.79 -16.92
CA GLU A 916 22.57 -33.50 -17.83
C GLU A 916 23.42 -32.55 -18.69
N ASP A 917 23.00 -31.29 -18.88
CA ASP A 917 23.74 -30.24 -19.59
C ASP A 917 24.49 -29.26 -18.65
N ILE A 918 24.42 -29.47 -17.33
CA ILE A 918 25.20 -28.64 -16.38
C ILE A 918 26.64 -29.13 -16.38
N SER A 919 27.45 -28.57 -17.29
CA SER A 919 28.87 -28.90 -17.52
C SER A 919 29.76 -29.06 -16.28
N PHE A 920 29.40 -28.47 -15.13
CA PHE A 920 30.17 -28.54 -13.87
C PHE A 920 29.35 -28.92 -12.62
N GLY A 921 28.09 -29.35 -12.77
CA GLY A 921 27.24 -29.77 -11.63
C GLY A 921 26.64 -28.65 -10.75
N TYR A 922 26.85 -27.37 -11.07
CA TYR A 922 26.29 -26.22 -10.34
C TYR A 922 25.34 -25.38 -11.21
N PRO A 923 24.21 -24.85 -10.68
CA PRO A 923 23.22 -24.08 -11.46
C PRO A 923 23.64 -22.64 -11.80
N PHE A 924 24.84 -22.24 -11.38
CA PHE A 924 25.42 -20.92 -11.57
C PHE A 924 26.92 -21.03 -11.81
N SER A 925 27.50 -19.93 -12.27
CA SER A 925 28.94 -19.70 -12.38
C SER A 925 29.36 -18.59 -11.42
N LEU A 926 30.50 -18.75 -10.76
CA LEU A 926 31.10 -17.70 -9.95
C LEU A 926 32.10 -16.90 -10.80
N CYS A 927 31.94 -15.59 -10.80
CA CYS A 927 32.72 -14.70 -11.66
C CYS A 927 33.30 -13.54 -10.85
N LEU A 928 34.50 -13.07 -11.21
CA LEU A 928 35.10 -11.88 -10.59
C LEU A 928 34.42 -10.61 -11.10
N ALA A 929 34.01 -9.71 -10.20
CA ALA A 929 33.31 -8.48 -10.53
C ALA A 929 33.96 -7.25 -9.89
N ASP A 930 33.81 -6.07 -10.51
CA ASP A 930 34.21 -4.78 -9.95
C ASP A 930 33.12 -4.19 -9.01
N GLU A 931 33.35 -2.98 -8.49
CA GLU A 931 32.41 -2.30 -7.58
C GLU A 931 31.04 -1.99 -8.23
N SER A 932 30.96 -1.93 -9.57
CA SER A 932 29.69 -1.73 -10.29
C SER A 932 28.87 -3.02 -10.37
N TRP A 933 29.52 -4.17 -10.19
CA TRP A 933 28.97 -5.51 -10.42
C TRP A 933 28.56 -5.80 -11.87
N GLU A 934 28.82 -4.89 -12.81
CA GLU A 934 28.50 -5.07 -14.23
C GLU A 934 29.67 -5.66 -15.04
N TRP A 935 30.89 -5.53 -14.52
CA TRP A 935 32.13 -5.80 -15.25
C TRP A 935 33.13 -6.60 -14.42
N CYS A 936 34.10 -7.22 -15.10
CA CYS A 936 35.20 -7.91 -14.46
C CYS A 936 36.16 -6.95 -13.75
N GLY A 937 36.45 -7.16 -12.47
CA GLY A 937 37.42 -6.37 -11.71
C GLY A 937 38.89 -6.62 -12.03
N GLN A 938 39.20 -7.64 -12.84
CA GLN A 938 40.56 -7.98 -13.27
C GLN A 938 40.86 -7.60 -14.72
N CYS A 939 39.88 -7.71 -15.61
CA CYS A 939 40.13 -7.57 -17.04
C CYS A 939 40.27 -6.10 -17.46
N PRO A 940 41.13 -5.81 -18.45
CA PRO A 940 41.14 -4.51 -19.10
C PRO A 940 39.76 -4.15 -19.67
N PRO A 941 39.30 -2.88 -19.60
CA PRO A 941 37.96 -2.48 -20.01
C PRO A 941 37.59 -2.81 -21.47
N LEU A 942 38.55 -2.76 -22.40
CA LEU A 942 38.32 -3.12 -23.81
C LEU A 942 38.10 -4.63 -24.05
N ARG A 943 38.35 -5.48 -23.06
CA ARG A 943 38.05 -6.91 -23.13
C ARG A 943 36.56 -7.18 -22.98
N PHE A 944 35.81 -6.19 -22.48
CA PHE A 944 34.35 -6.30 -22.35
C PHE A 944 33.94 -7.53 -21.51
N CYS A 945 34.80 -7.93 -20.57
CA CYS A 945 34.57 -9.12 -19.75
C CYS A 945 33.54 -8.82 -18.65
N ARG A 946 32.48 -9.63 -18.56
CA ARG A 946 31.46 -9.55 -17.49
C ARG A 946 31.90 -10.15 -16.15
N GLY A 947 32.99 -10.91 -16.19
CA GLY A 947 33.66 -11.47 -15.04
C GLY A 947 34.45 -12.71 -15.44
N CYS A 948 35.70 -12.82 -14.97
CA CYS A 948 36.48 -14.04 -15.19
C CYS A 948 35.86 -15.18 -14.37
N LEU A 949 35.62 -16.31 -15.03
CA LEU A 949 35.11 -17.52 -14.38
C LEU A 949 36.11 -18.04 -13.34
N ILE A 950 35.64 -18.20 -12.11
CA ILE A 950 36.31 -18.98 -11.07
C ILE A 950 36.00 -20.44 -11.37
N LYS A 951 37.03 -21.25 -11.61
CA LYS A 951 36.86 -22.66 -11.96
C LYS A 951 36.28 -23.44 -10.78
N PRO A 952 35.23 -24.27 -10.97
CA PRO A 952 34.63 -25.08 -9.91
C PRO A 952 35.45 -26.35 -9.64
N ASP A 953 36.78 -26.23 -9.54
CA ASP A 953 37.71 -27.34 -9.32
C ASP A 953 38.61 -27.06 -8.10
N SER A 954 39.55 -27.95 -7.83
CA SER A 954 40.50 -27.79 -6.72
C SER A 954 41.60 -26.77 -6.97
N SER A 955 41.54 -25.97 -8.05
CA SER A 955 42.48 -24.87 -8.27
C SER A 955 42.18 -23.67 -7.37
N LEU A 956 43.21 -22.89 -7.07
CA LEU A 956 43.08 -21.67 -6.26
C LEU A 956 42.19 -20.65 -6.96
N ALA A 957 41.23 -20.08 -6.22
CA ALA A 957 40.28 -19.12 -6.77
C ALA A 957 40.93 -17.78 -7.16
N ASN A 958 42.06 -17.41 -6.53
CA ASN A 958 42.86 -16.20 -6.83
C ASN A 958 42.03 -14.92 -6.98
N ILE A 959 41.37 -14.51 -5.89
CA ILE A 959 40.45 -13.37 -5.84
C ILE A 959 41.22 -12.10 -5.40
N PRO A 960 41.38 -11.07 -6.24
CA PRO A 960 42.09 -9.84 -5.87
C PRO A 960 41.35 -9.01 -4.82
N GLU A 961 42.06 -8.11 -4.15
CA GLU A 961 41.48 -7.21 -3.14
C GLU A 961 40.41 -6.27 -3.70
N ASN A 962 40.55 -5.83 -4.94
CA ASN A 962 39.63 -4.91 -5.61
C ASN A 962 38.44 -5.60 -6.31
N CYS A 963 38.25 -6.91 -6.12
CA CYS A 963 37.20 -7.69 -6.78
C CYS A 963 36.16 -8.23 -5.79
N GLY A 964 34.90 -8.09 -6.15
CA GLY A 964 33.78 -8.85 -5.58
C GLY A 964 33.52 -10.15 -6.35
N ILE A 965 32.57 -10.95 -5.85
CA ILE A 965 32.16 -12.22 -6.48
C ILE A 965 30.73 -12.10 -6.99
N ALA A 966 30.51 -12.35 -8.27
CA ALA A 966 29.19 -12.46 -8.85
C ALA A 966 28.74 -13.92 -8.94
N VAL A 967 27.48 -14.17 -8.59
CA VAL A 967 26.79 -15.45 -8.79
C VAL A 967 25.94 -15.33 -10.06
N ASP A 968 26.51 -15.74 -11.20
CA ASP A 968 25.86 -15.68 -12.51
C ASP A 968 25.05 -16.94 -12.75
N TRP A 969 23.73 -16.81 -12.71
CA TRP A 969 22.84 -17.96 -12.88
C TRP A 969 22.73 -18.43 -14.34
N LEU A 970 22.75 -19.75 -14.55
CA LEU A 970 22.36 -20.34 -15.83
C LEU A 970 20.86 -20.09 -16.04
N PRO A 971 20.39 -19.56 -17.18
CA PRO A 971 18.98 -19.17 -17.33
C PRO A 971 18.02 -20.32 -17.06
N ILE A 972 18.30 -21.52 -17.58
CA ILE A 972 17.45 -22.70 -17.38
C ILE A 972 17.34 -23.02 -15.88
N ALA A 973 18.46 -23.00 -15.16
CA ALA A 973 18.46 -23.28 -13.73
C ALA A 973 17.82 -22.16 -12.90
N LEU A 974 18.00 -20.90 -13.29
CA LEU A 974 17.30 -19.76 -12.67
C LEU A 974 15.79 -19.91 -12.80
N TYR A 975 15.28 -20.29 -13.97
CA TYR A 975 13.84 -20.39 -14.19
C TYR A 975 13.21 -21.68 -13.64
N LEU A 976 13.97 -22.76 -13.51
CA LEU A 976 13.45 -24.06 -13.08
C LEU A 976 13.73 -24.41 -11.63
N LYS A 977 14.84 -23.91 -11.06
CA LYS A 977 15.32 -24.30 -9.73
C LYS A 977 15.31 -23.14 -8.72
N TYR A 978 15.28 -21.89 -9.15
CA TYR A 978 15.27 -20.75 -8.22
C TYR A 978 13.87 -20.43 -7.73
N ASN A 979 13.65 -20.49 -6.42
CA ASN A 979 12.39 -20.09 -5.81
C ASN A 979 12.49 -18.66 -5.23
N HIS A 980 12.03 -17.68 -5.99
CA HIS A 980 12.01 -16.26 -5.56
C HIS A 980 11.18 -16.02 -4.29
N SER A 981 10.18 -16.86 -4.01
CA SER A 981 9.30 -16.69 -2.84
C SER A 981 9.99 -17.19 -1.57
N GLN A 982 10.68 -18.33 -1.67
CA GLN A 982 11.50 -18.87 -0.58
C GLN A 982 12.73 -18.01 -0.30
N GLU A 983 13.29 -17.34 -1.31
CA GLU A 983 14.39 -16.39 -1.09
C GLU A 983 13.98 -15.27 -0.12
N LEU A 984 12.78 -14.71 -0.31
CA LEU A 984 12.26 -13.62 0.50
C LEU A 984 11.60 -14.10 1.80
N ALA A 985 11.49 -15.42 2.00
CA ALA A 985 10.92 -16.01 3.19
C ALA A 985 11.72 -15.57 4.42
N CYS A 986 10.99 -15.22 5.47
CA CYS A 986 11.57 -14.75 6.71
C CYS A 986 10.61 -15.12 7.85
N GLU A 987 11.13 -15.77 8.88
CA GLU A 987 10.39 -16.07 10.09
C GLU A 987 10.46 -14.87 11.04
N ASP A 988 9.33 -14.44 11.59
CA ASP A 988 9.33 -13.45 12.66
C ASP A 988 9.57 -14.16 14.00
N ASP A 989 10.52 -13.64 14.78
CA ASP A 989 10.70 -14.01 16.18
C ASP A 989 9.57 -13.43 17.05
N ASP A 990 9.27 -14.05 18.19
CA ASP A 990 8.24 -13.58 19.13
C ASP A 990 8.46 -12.12 19.55
N SER A 991 9.71 -11.64 19.56
CA SER A 991 10.08 -10.25 19.83
C SER A 991 9.42 -9.25 18.87
N VAL A 992 9.15 -9.62 17.60
CA VAL A 992 8.50 -8.75 16.62
C VAL A 992 7.07 -8.43 17.06
N ALA A 993 6.29 -9.47 17.36
CA ALA A 993 4.92 -9.32 17.82
C ALA A 993 4.85 -8.67 19.21
N GLU A 994 5.75 -9.06 20.11
CA GLU A 994 5.82 -8.51 21.47
C GLU A 994 6.14 -7.01 21.46
N THR A 995 7.18 -6.59 20.73
CA THR A 995 7.57 -5.17 20.66
C THR A 995 6.54 -4.33 19.94
N TRP A 996 5.90 -4.85 18.89
CA TRP A 996 4.78 -4.19 18.23
C TRP A 996 3.62 -3.98 19.20
N SER A 997 3.19 -5.07 19.86
CA SER A 997 2.10 -5.04 20.85
C SER A 997 2.41 -4.08 21.99
N ARG A 998 3.64 -4.06 22.52
CA ARG A 998 4.06 -3.12 23.58
C ARG A 998 4.12 -1.68 23.09
N HIS A 999 4.62 -1.42 21.87
CA HIS A 999 4.76 -0.06 21.34
C HIS A 999 3.40 0.58 21.03
N PHE A 1000 2.44 -0.21 20.54
CA PHE A 1000 1.09 0.26 20.20
C PHE A 1000 0.03 -0.06 21.27
N ALA A 1001 0.44 -0.63 22.41
CA ALA A 1001 -0.44 -0.95 23.52
C ALA A 1001 -1.29 0.28 23.89
N PRO A 1002 -2.63 0.13 23.98
CA PRO A 1002 -3.48 1.17 24.51
C PRO A 1002 -3.03 1.55 25.92
N SER A 1003 -3.00 2.84 26.24
CA SER A 1003 -2.85 3.29 27.63
C SER A 1003 -4.22 3.64 28.19
N SER A 1004 -4.45 3.38 29.47
CA SER A 1004 -5.69 3.78 30.12
C SER A 1004 -5.67 5.26 30.54
N LEU A 1005 -6.84 5.85 30.75
CA LEU A 1005 -6.99 7.18 31.33
C LEU A 1005 -6.39 7.24 32.74
N GLU A 1006 -6.56 6.17 33.50
CA GLU A 1006 -5.97 5.98 34.83
C GLU A 1006 -4.44 6.05 34.75
N HIS A 1007 -3.82 5.41 33.76
CA HIS A 1007 -2.36 5.51 33.55
C HIS A 1007 -1.92 6.95 33.23
N CYS A 1008 -2.71 7.70 32.45
CA CYS A 1008 -2.45 9.12 32.21
C CYS A 1008 -2.54 9.97 33.49
N LEU A 1009 -3.46 9.64 34.41
CA LEU A 1009 -3.61 10.29 35.71
C LEU A 1009 -2.47 9.93 36.68
N GLU A 1010 -2.05 8.67 36.71
CA GLU A 1010 -0.85 8.25 37.44
C GLU A 1010 0.36 9.06 37.00
N ARG A 1011 0.56 9.16 35.68
CA ARG A 1011 1.68 9.92 35.11
C ARG A 1011 1.59 11.42 35.41
N PHE A 1012 0.39 11.98 35.44
CA PHE A 1012 0.17 13.36 35.86
C PHE A 1012 0.63 13.60 37.31
N SER A 1013 0.49 12.60 38.19
CA SER A 1013 0.91 12.65 39.59
C SER A 1013 2.32 12.12 39.88
N CYS A 1014 3.06 11.70 38.85
CA CYS A 1014 4.46 11.31 39.02
C CYS A 1014 5.33 12.53 39.38
N PRO A 1015 6.29 12.39 40.33
CA PRO A 1015 7.25 13.44 40.62
C PRO A 1015 8.13 13.78 39.40
N GLU A 1016 8.14 15.05 38.99
CA GLU A 1016 9.07 15.56 37.98
C GLU A 1016 10.21 16.34 38.65
N THR A 1017 11.46 16.06 38.28
CA THR A 1017 12.60 16.87 38.76
C THR A 1017 12.70 18.12 37.91
N LEU A 1018 12.63 19.29 38.55
CA LEU A 1018 12.81 20.56 37.86
C LEU A 1018 14.29 20.79 37.52
N ASP A 1019 14.57 21.20 36.28
CA ASP A 1019 15.92 21.52 35.82
C ASP A 1019 16.49 22.76 36.52
N ALA A 1020 15.63 23.70 36.89
CA ALA A 1020 16.02 24.93 37.58
C ALA A 1020 16.37 24.67 39.06
N LEU A 1021 17.42 25.34 39.54
CA LEU A 1021 17.80 25.33 40.96
C LEU A 1021 16.95 26.34 41.74
N ILE A 1022 16.12 25.86 42.66
CA ILE A 1022 15.19 26.67 43.46
C ILE A 1022 15.73 26.84 44.88
N HIS A 1023 15.64 28.06 45.43
CA HIS A 1023 16.06 28.35 46.80
C HIS A 1023 15.26 27.51 47.82
N CYS A 1024 15.92 27.01 48.85
CA CYS A 1024 15.30 26.25 49.93
C CYS A 1024 15.51 26.93 51.26
N ASP A 1025 14.44 27.42 51.88
CA ASP A 1025 14.49 28.18 53.13
C ASP A 1025 15.07 27.36 54.30
N LYS A 1026 14.94 26.03 54.27
CA LYS A 1026 15.57 25.15 55.28
C LYS A 1026 17.06 24.88 55.03
N CYS A 1027 17.47 24.77 53.77
CA CYS A 1027 18.89 24.54 53.42
C CYS A 1027 19.68 25.86 53.29
N ASN A 1028 18.98 26.98 53.12
CA ASN A 1028 19.47 28.29 52.75
C ASN A 1028 20.35 28.31 51.48
N GLU A 1029 20.04 27.46 50.49
CA GLU A 1029 20.77 27.37 49.21
C GLU A 1029 19.84 26.97 48.05
N LYS A 1030 20.31 27.13 46.80
CA LYS A 1030 19.58 26.71 45.59
C LYS A 1030 19.81 25.22 45.31
N THR A 1031 18.75 24.43 45.24
CA THR A 1031 18.80 22.97 45.04
C THR A 1031 17.80 22.51 43.98
N LYS A 1032 18.03 21.34 43.39
CA LYS A 1032 17.00 20.67 42.57
C LYS A 1032 15.80 20.28 43.44
N ARG A 1033 14.61 20.46 42.89
CA ARG A 1033 13.35 20.08 43.55
C ARG A 1033 12.54 19.15 42.67
N ASP A 1034 11.85 18.22 43.33
CA ASP A 1034 10.83 17.39 42.70
C ASP A 1034 9.48 18.07 42.88
N LYS A 1035 8.73 18.25 41.78
CA LYS A 1035 7.38 18.79 41.76
C LYS A 1035 6.39 17.64 41.57
N VAL A 1036 5.38 17.58 42.42
CA VAL A 1036 4.30 16.58 42.36
C VAL A 1036 2.97 17.31 42.24
N MET A 1037 2.17 16.97 41.24
CA MET A 1037 0.84 17.54 41.03
C MET A 1037 -0.24 16.51 41.36
N THR A 1038 -1.19 16.88 42.19
CA THR A 1038 -2.27 15.98 42.65
C THR A 1038 -3.60 16.72 42.66
N ILE A 1039 -4.72 15.99 42.55
CA ILE A 1039 -6.04 16.62 42.61
C ILE A 1039 -6.41 16.78 44.08
N TRP A 1040 -6.82 17.98 44.49
CA TRP A 1040 -7.31 18.23 45.85
C TRP A 1040 -8.83 18.23 45.91
N LYS A 1041 -9.49 18.90 44.95
CA LYS A 1041 -10.94 19.01 44.86
C LYS A 1041 -11.40 18.82 43.41
N LEU A 1042 -12.43 18.00 43.22
CA LEU A 1042 -13.00 17.68 41.91
C LEU A 1042 -14.16 18.64 41.54
N PRO A 1043 -14.28 19.06 40.26
CA PRO A 1043 -15.40 19.85 39.78
C PRO A 1043 -16.64 18.99 39.49
N ARG A 1044 -17.83 19.57 39.44
CA ARG A 1044 -19.05 18.82 39.07
C ARG A 1044 -19.01 18.28 37.64
N TYR A 1045 -18.44 19.04 36.71
CA TYR A 1045 -18.17 18.63 35.33
C TYR A 1045 -16.66 18.66 35.08
N LEU A 1046 -16.07 17.50 34.85
CA LEU A 1046 -14.63 17.35 34.64
C LEU A 1046 -14.30 17.36 33.14
N ILE A 1047 -13.51 18.35 32.71
CA ILE A 1047 -12.95 18.40 31.36
C ILE A 1047 -11.57 17.78 31.38
N ILE A 1048 -11.38 16.71 30.58
CA ILE A 1048 -10.09 16.02 30.43
C ILE A 1048 -9.53 16.33 29.04
N HIS A 1049 -8.39 16.99 29.01
CA HIS A 1049 -7.60 17.24 27.81
C HIS A 1049 -6.43 16.26 27.75
N LEU A 1050 -6.31 15.52 26.64
CA LEU A 1050 -5.19 14.62 26.40
C LEU A 1050 -4.12 15.34 25.56
N LYS A 1051 -2.93 15.58 26.13
CA LYS A 1051 -1.84 16.29 25.46
C LYS A 1051 -1.25 15.45 24.32
N ARG A 1052 -1.87 15.50 23.14
CA ARG A 1052 -1.48 14.72 21.96
C ARG A 1052 -0.42 15.39 21.10
N PHE A 1053 -0.18 16.69 21.23
CA PHE A 1053 0.78 17.40 20.40
C PHE A 1053 2.03 17.77 21.21
N GLU A 1054 3.21 17.51 20.64
CA GLU A 1054 4.48 17.87 21.24
C GLU A 1054 5.50 18.26 20.17
N PHE A 1055 6.33 19.25 20.47
CA PHE A 1055 7.40 19.70 19.56
C PHE A 1055 8.59 18.75 19.67
N LEU A 1056 8.83 17.98 18.60
CA LEU A 1056 9.94 17.03 18.52
C LEU A 1056 11.24 17.78 18.20
N ARG A 1057 12.04 18.06 19.23
CA ARG A 1057 13.25 18.91 19.12
C ARG A 1057 14.25 18.44 18.06
N TYR A 1058 14.43 17.13 17.89
CA TYR A 1058 15.37 16.57 16.91
C TYR A 1058 14.90 16.76 15.46
N GLU A 1059 13.60 16.57 15.23
CA GLU A 1059 12.98 16.68 13.90
C GLU A 1059 12.56 18.12 13.55
N LYS A 1060 12.67 19.06 14.51
CA LYS A 1060 12.26 20.46 14.40
C LYS A 1060 10.83 20.64 13.89
N ARG A 1061 9.92 19.73 14.26
CA ARG A 1061 8.50 19.76 13.85
C ARG A 1061 7.56 19.35 14.98
N MET A 1062 6.29 19.70 14.85
CA MET A 1062 5.24 19.25 15.76
C MET A 1062 4.86 17.79 15.44
N GLY A 1063 4.88 16.92 16.45
CA GLY A 1063 4.42 15.54 16.38
C GLY A 1063 3.05 15.38 17.03
N LYS A 1064 2.24 14.42 16.55
CA LYS A 1064 0.97 14.01 17.18
C LYS A 1064 1.09 12.58 17.71
N CYS A 1065 0.83 12.38 19.00
CA CYS A 1065 0.74 11.08 19.64
C CYS A 1065 -0.54 10.37 19.20
N LYS A 1066 -0.37 9.28 18.45
CA LYS A 1066 -1.46 8.44 17.94
C LYS A 1066 -1.86 7.31 18.89
N ARG A 1067 -1.30 7.26 20.10
CA ARG A 1067 -1.60 6.17 21.05
C ARG A 1067 -3.08 6.15 21.38
N VAL A 1068 -3.65 4.95 21.36
CA VAL A 1068 -5.03 4.69 21.78
C VAL A 1068 -5.10 4.91 23.29
N ILE A 1069 -6.07 5.72 23.73
CA ILE A 1069 -6.34 5.95 25.14
C ILE A 1069 -7.71 5.40 25.48
N THR A 1070 -7.76 4.39 26.34
CA THR A 1070 -9.01 3.79 26.81
C THR A 1070 -9.52 4.56 28.01
N PHE A 1071 -10.78 4.94 28.00
CA PHE A 1071 -11.43 5.63 29.11
C PHE A 1071 -12.86 5.10 29.31
N PRO A 1072 -13.33 4.98 30.56
CA PRO A 1072 -14.69 4.51 30.82
C PRO A 1072 -15.74 5.56 30.44
N LEU A 1073 -16.81 5.12 29.76
CA LEU A 1073 -17.96 5.99 29.44
C LEU A 1073 -18.92 6.19 30.63
N LYS A 1074 -18.97 5.23 31.56
CA LYS A 1074 -19.83 5.27 32.75
C LYS A 1074 -19.01 4.87 33.97
N GLN A 1075 -19.40 5.38 35.13
CA GLN A 1075 -18.82 5.03 36.43
C GLN A 1075 -17.30 5.25 36.56
N PHE A 1076 -16.75 6.27 35.90
CA PHE A 1076 -15.35 6.66 36.09
C PHE A 1076 -15.13 7.14 37.54
N ASP A 1077 -14.19 6.54 38.27
CA ASP A 1077 -13.89 6.89 39.66
C ASP A 1077 -12.45 7.41 39.81
N PRO A 1078 -12.25 8.74 39.87
CA PRO A 1078 -10.92 9.33 40.05
C PRO A 1078 -10.44 9.37 41.51
N ALA A 1079 -11.17 8.78 42.48
CA ALA A 1079 -10.89 8.96 43.92
C ALA A 1079 -9.47 8.56 44.35
N SER A 1080 -8.83 7.60 43.66
CA SER A 1080 -7.43 7.22 43.95
C SER A 1080 -6.40 8.31 43.64
N PHE A 1081 -6.78 9.33 42.87
CA PHE A 1081 -5.92 10.44 42.46
C PHE A 1081 -6.25 11.75 43.19
N VAL A 1082 -7.15 11.69 44.17
CA VAL A 1082 -7.63 12.85 44.94
C VAL A 1082 -7.13 12.76 46.39
N ASP A 1083 -6.38 13.77 46.82
CA ASP A 1083 -5.82 13.84 48.17
C ASP A 1083 -6.75 14.53 49.19
N GLY A 1084 -7.67 15.39 48.74
CA GLY A 1084 -8.56 16.14 49.61
C GLY A 1084 -9.68 15.29 50.20
N LYS A 1085 -10.18 15.69 51.39
CA LYS A 1085 -11.35 15.07 52.04
C LYS A 1085 -12.65 15.56 51.40
N GLY A 1086 -13.00 15.02 50.23
CA GLY A 1086 -14.23 15.36 49.49
C GLY A 1086 -15.17 14.17 49.28
N GLU A 1087 -16.39 14.45 48.80
CA GLU A 1087 -17.35 13.41 48.41
C GLU A 1087 -16.81 12.56 47.25
N ARG A 1088 -16.89 11.23 47.38
CA ARG A 1088 -16.57 10.30 46.29
C ARG A 1088 -17.59 10.49 45.16
N SER A 1089 -17.13 11.04 44.04
CA SER A 1089 -17.97 11.34 42.88
C SER A 1089 -17.57 10.47 41.70
N LYS A 1090 -18.54 9.70 41.19
CA LYS A 1090 -18.38 8.93 39.94
C LYS A 1090 -18.81 9.79 38.75
N TYR A 1091 -18.08 9.73 37.64
CA TYR A 1091 -18.37 10.47 36.43
C TYR A 1091 -18.92 9.59 35.31
N GLU A 1092 -19.72 10.22 34.45
CA GLU A 1092 -20.14 9.66 33.15
C GLU A 1092 -19.66 10.57 32.03
N CYS A 1093 -19.20 9.98 30.94
CA CYS A 1093 -18.82 10.71 29.74
C CYS A 1093 -20.08 11.14 28.98
N ILE A 1094 -20.23 12.46 28.77
CA ILE A 1094 -21.39 13.04 28.08
C ILE A 1094 -21.05 13.56 26.68
N ALA A 1095 -19.79 13.89 26.43
CA ALA A 1095 -19.31 14.42 25.17
C ALA A 1095 -17.80 14.20 24.98
N ILE A 1096 -17.35 14.11 23.73
CA ILE A 1096 -15.96 13.89 23.33
C ILE A 1096 -15.68 14.77 22.11
N ALA A 1097 -14.62 15.57 22.15
CA ALA A 1097 -14.09 16.25 20.97
C ALA A 1097 -12.91 15.46 20.40
N ASN A 1098 -13.05 14.94 19.19
CA ASN A 1098 -12.06 14.10 18.51
C ASN A 1098 -11.38 14.87 17.39
N HIS A 1099 -10.06 14.72 17.28
CA HIS A 1099 -9.25 15.38 16.26
C HIS A 1099 -8.61 14.36 15.31
N TYR A 1100 -8.83 14.52 14.01
CA TYR A 1100 -8.21 13.77 12.93
C TYR A 1100 -7.18 14.62 12.19
N GLY A 1101 -6.12 14.03 11.64
CA GLY A 1101 -5.07 14.78 10.94
C GLY A 1101 -3.99 15.40 11.85
N GLN A 1102 -3.20 16.30 11.27
CA GLN A 1102 -2.11 17.05 11.93
C GLN A 1102 -2.62 18.39 12.48
N LEU A 1103 -1.85 19.06 13.33
CA LEU A 1103 -2.29 20.32 13.95
C LEU A 1103 -2.58 21.43 12.91
N SER A 1104 -1.79 21.50 11.84
CA SER A 1104 -1.91 22.51 10.77
C SER A 1104 -2.90 22.13 9.65
N SER A 1105 -3.46 20.91 9.68
CA SER A 1105 -4.33 20.37 8.62
C SER A 1105 -5.22 19.28 9.20
N GLY A 1106 -5.95 19.67 10.24
CA GLY A 1106 -6.75 18.82 11.09
C GLY A 1106 -8.25 18.93 10.85
N HIS A 1107 -9.01 18.05 11.49
CA HIS A 1107 -10.46 18.14 11.53
C HIS A 1107 -11.02 17.69 12.88
N PHE A 1108 -11.85 18.52 13.50
CA PHE A 1108 -12.51 18.21 14.76
C PHE A 1108 -13.95 17.71 14.54
N VAL A 1109 -14.32 16.70 15.31
CA VAL A 1109 -15.67 16.11 15.32
C VAL A 1109 -16.09 15.87 16.76
N ALA A 1110 -17.35 16.14 17.09
CA ALA A 1110 -17.88 15.86 18.42
C ALA A 1110 -18.66 14.55 18.44
N TYR A 1111 -18.49 13.78 19.51
CA TYR A 1111 -19.43 12.74 19.91
C TYR A 1111 -20.18 13.24 21.14
N ALA A 1112 -21.49 13.09 21.16
CA ALA A 1112 -22.30 13.54 22.30
C ALA A 1112 -23.40 12.55 22.63
N ARG A 1113 -23.71 12.41 23.92
CA ARG A 1113 -24.80 11.55 24.38
C ARG A 1113 -26.16 12.18 24.00
N GLY A 1114 -26.95 11.43 23.24
CA GLY A 1114 -28.32 11.76 22.86
C GLY A 1114 -29.36 11.17 23.82
N SER A 1115 -30.64 11.22 23.43
CA SER A 1115 -31.73 10.61 24.19
C SER A 1115 -31.70 9.07 24.13
N GLY A 1116 -31.92 8.42 25.28
CA GLY A 1116 -31.99 6.95 25.39
C GLY A 1116 -30.65 6.23 25.25
N ASP A 1117 -29.57 6.78 25.83
CA ASP A 1117 -28.20 6.20 25.86
C ASP A 1117 -27.52 6.02 24.49
N LYS A 1118 -28.09 6.57 23.41
CA LYS A 1118 -27.48 6.56 22.07
C LYS A 1118 -26.48 7.69 21.91
N TRP A 1119 -25.35 7.42 21.25
CA TRP A 1119 -24.36 8.45 20.90
C TRP A 1119 -24.65 9.06 19.53
N LEU A 1120 -24.40 10.36 19.44
CA LEU A 1120 -24.51 11.14 18.22
C LEU A 1120 -23.10 11.52 17.75
N LEU A 1121 -22.79 11.22 16.50
CA LEU A 1121 -21.64 11.74 15.78
C LEU A 1121 -22.03 13.08 15.15
N LEU A 1122 -21.39 14.16 15.60
CA LEU A 1122 -21.64 15.54 15.20
C LEU A 1122 -20.43 16.05 14.42
N ASN A 1123 -20.47 15.87 13.11
CA ASN A 1123 -19.41 16.27 12.17
C ASN A 1123 -19.91 17.44 11.33
N ASP A 1124 -19.64 18.65 11.81
CA ASP A 1124 -20.15 19.89 11.23
C ASP A 1124 -21.67 19.79 10.95
N CYS A 1125 -22.08 19.89 9.69
CA CYS A 1125 -23.48 19.87 9.32
C CYS A 1125 -24.11 18.46 9.36
N SER A 1126 -23.29 17.41 9.53
CA SER A 1126 -23.74 16.02 9.53
C SER A 1126 -23.93 15.49 10.96
N VAL A 1127 -25.13 14.95 11.22
CA VAL A 1127 -25.47 14.29 12.49
C VAL A 1127 -25.84 12.84 12.20
N LYS A 1128 -25.10 11.90 12.77
CA LYS A 1128 -25.38 10.46 12.64
C LYS A 1128 -25.57 9.82 14.01
N VAL A 1129 -26.50 8.87 14.10
CA VAL A 1129 -26.52 7.97 15.26
C VAL A 1129 -25.34 7.03 15.10
N SER A 1130 -24.44 7.05 16.08
CA SER A 1130 -23.24 6.23 16.07
C SER A 1130 -23.30 5.25 17.24
N VAL A 1131 -22.95 4.00 16.95
CA VAL A 1131 -22.52 3.08 18.00
C VAL A 1131 -21.03 3.37 18.17
N LEU A 1132 -20.62 3.81 19.36
CA LEU A 1132 -19.20 3.80 19.71
C LEU A 1132 -18.76 2.33 19.74
N LEU A 1133 -18.29 1.84 18.59
CA LEU A 1133 -17.68 0.52 18.46
C LEU A 1133 -16.34 0.59 19.19
N PHE A 1134 -16.30 -0.02 20.37
CA PHE A 1134 -15.04 -0.29 21.04
C PHE A 1134 -14.49 -1.59 20.51
N PHE A 1135 -13.17 -1.63 20.31
CA PHE A 1135 -12.41 -2.87 20.48
C PHE A 1135 -12.57 -3.26 21.95
N VAL A 1136 -13.68 -3.93 22.26
CA VAL A 1136 -13.82 -4.71 23.49
C VAL A 1136 -12.93 -5.92 23.24
N HIS A 1137 -11.74 -5.92 23.85
CA HIS A 1137 -11.06 -7.18 24.13
C HIS A 1137 -11.90 -7.88 25.19
N ASP A 1138 -12.81 -8.73 24.73
CA ASP A 1138 -12.99 -10.03 25.38
C ASP A 1138 -11.99 -11.01 24.75
#